data_AF-A0A2G3DZ36-F1
#
_entry.id   AF-A0A2G3DZ36-F1
#
_cell.length_a   1.000
_cell.length_b   1.000
_cell.length_c   1.000
_cell.angle_alpha   90.00
_cell.angle_beta   90.00
_cell.angle_gamma   90.00
#
_symmetry.space_group_name_H-M   'P 1'
#
loop_
_entity.id
_entity.type
_entity.pdbx_description
1 polymer ?
#
loop_
_entity_poly.entity_id
_entity_poly.type
_entity_poly.pdbx_seq_one_letter_code
_entity_poly.pdbx_strand_id
1 'polypeptide(L)'
;MKQRWMLCAFLTLLVLGGTGCAAKSTENKTFPENYHISGVDVGGMNETEAKKALTDAVADYSAIVTMNTYEITLGEDALNLTYDDSLDLTKLLKEAEPGQDIQVSVAKADIDANALQTALSEAYYEALSERVSTEGQAEESESEDGKKKKDKESKKEKSEAEIALEACLVSNRPYIKYDSKKHAFKACNGKACDILDYTSAAEAFCKQAAQLTTAINLTTETVSAPALKAADYPNVAEGVKNANALLNLHLGVYFSPEGYIPVGIDFDKDTIASWLTVSRTGDEVIVSEDALSEFCSNLAQEHNRTKKSDRIFKTTLGDEISIDAPVDGIVVDASVFYDGLKEAIENKKDATIDAVYHTVEDNSTNGIVDFKGNYCEVDLTNQHVYVYKDYKLVVDTDVVTGCVANGGTTPEGVYQIFTHDKGRYLNGPTWHVWVHYFCAFNGGIGFHDTTYRSNFGGSIYLYGGSHGCINMPLEAAEALYNNVEIGTYVVCHGGVKYVDKLQQTWSGTASYTVKEGSKAFALDADTTGNADAPLTYKSSDKKVATVSADGVVTPKKAGTCTITVHAAEFDKYAASDFEVTIHVQEDPKKKQDDKKDKDKDKDKDKDKDKPKLKEAKITVSTDYTLAPGESTVISASVNSGAAVTYTIGTPSQSWLHVGTDGSVSIDADAPPGESATISITIKSAATNKYKAATTTVTITVMVQEVIP
;
A
#
# COMPACT_ATOMS: atom_id res chain seq x y z
N MET A 1 -5.16 14.07 32.42
CA MET A 1 -5.87 15.30 32.85
C MET A 1 -7.37 14.99 32.79
N LYS A 2 -8.11 15.08 33.89
CA LYS A 2 -9.55 14.74 33.93
C LYS A 2 -10.35 15.87 33.26
N GLN A 3 -10.73 15.71 31.99
CA GLN A 3 -11.72 16.58 31.35
C GLN A 3 -13.09 15.90 31.41
N ARG A 4 -14.01 16.56 32.12
CA ARG A 4 -15.44 16.25 32.20
C ARG A 4 -16.07 16.58 30.84
N TRP A 5 -16.59 15.58 30.14
CA TRP A 5 -17.49 15.80 29.02
C TRP A 5 -18.92 15.81 29.57
N MET A 6 -19.51 17.00 29.65
CA MET A 6 -20.95 17.16 29.83
C MET A 6 -21.59 16.95 28.46
N LEU A 7 -22.30 15.84 28.25
CA LEU A 7 -23.20 15.71 27.11
C LEU A 7 -24.30 16.78 27.23
N CYS A 8 -24.31 17.73 26.30
CA CYS A 8 -25.43 18.63 26.10
C CYS A 8 -26.47 17.90 25.24
N ALA A 9 -27.59 17.51 25.84
CA ALA A 9 -28.79 17.07 25.13
C ALA A 9 -29.35 18.23 24.30
N PHE A 10 -28.92 18.37 23.05
CA PHE A 10 -29.50 19.32 22.11
C PHE A 10 -30.62 18.63 21.31
N LEU A 11 -31.86 18.91 21.72
CA LEU A 11 -33.06 18.59 20.94
C LEU A 11 -33.07 19.44 19.67
N THR A 12 -32.56 18.92 18.56
CA THR A 12 -32.66 19.58 17.24
C THR A 12 -33.82 18.94 16.48
N LEU A 13 -35.04 19.45 16.70
CA LEU A 13 -36.20 19.08 15.87
C LEU A 13 -36.02 19.70 14.48
N LEU A 14 -35.54 18.93 13.52
CA LEU A 14 -35.55 19.31 12.11
C LEU A 14 -36.88 18.86 11.50
N VAL A 15 -37.89 19.73 11.55
CA VAL A 15 -39.20 19.48 10.92
C VAL A 15 -39.07 19.79 9.42
N LEU A 16 -38.97 18.76 8.58
CA LEU A 16 -39.13 18.92 7.13
C LEU A 16 -40.61 19.26 6.86
N GLY A 17 -40.84 20.48 6.37
CA GLY A 17 -42.13 21.15 6.41
C GLY A 17 -43.21 20.53 5.52
N GLY A 18 -44.36 20.27 6.14
CA GLY A 18 -45.67 20.22 5.50
C GLY A 18 -46.62 21.19 6.20
N THR A 19 -47.17 22.16 5.46
CA THR A 19 -48.17 23.12 5.98
C THR A 19 -49.50 22.42 6.25
N GLY A 20 -49.97 22.45 7.50
CA GLY A 20 -51.31 22.00 7.88
C GLY A 20 -51.75 22.56 9.24
N CYS A 21 -52.96 23.13 9.30
CA CYS A 21 -53.49 23.86 10.45
C CYS A 21 -53.70 23.01 11.71
N ALA A 22 -53.46 23.65 12.86
CA ALA A 22 -53.68 23.13 14.21
C ALA A 22 -55.11 22.62 14.47
N ALA A 23 -55.22 21.38 14.97
CA ALA A 23 -56.37 20.85 15.69
C ALA A 23 -55.90 20.22 17.01
N LYS A 24 -56.62 20.52 18.10
CA LYS A 24 -56.29 20.16 19.50
C LYS A 24 -56.53 18.68 19.81
N SER A 25 -55.51 18.07 20.41
CA SER A 25 -55.50 17.05 21.48
C SER A 25 -56.67 16.06 21.59
N THR A 26 -56.49 14.88 20.98
CA THR A 26 -56.86 13.60 21.58
C THR A 26 -55.59 12.94 22.10
N GLU A 27 -55.60 12.36 23.30
CA GLU A 27 -54.50 11.52 23.77
C GLU A 27 -54.36 10.33 22.81
N ASN A 28 -53.43 10.43 21.85
CA ASN A 28 -53.07 9.30 21.00
C ASN A 28 -52.53 8.21 21.92
N LYS A 29 -53.16 7.02 21.89
CA LYS A 29 -52.71 5.86 22.66
C LYS A 29 -51.58 5.10 21.98
N THR A 30 -51.40 5.33 20.68
CA THR A 30 -50.43 4.69 19.80
C THR A 30 -49.88 5.71 18.81
N PHE A 31 -48.66 5.50 18.32
CA PHE A 31 -48.09 6.33 17.27
C PHE A 31 -48.88 6.16 15.96
N PRO A 32 -49.01 7.22 15.13
CA PRO A 32 -49.61 7.12 13.82
C PRO A 32 -48.91 6.07 12.94
N GLU A 33 -49.63 5.46 12.00
CA GLU A 33 -49.04 4.54 11.01
C GLU A 33 -47.86 5.20 10.26
N ASN A 34 -46.83 4.40 9.96
CA ASN A 34 -45.58 4.84 9.32
C ASN A 34 -44.83 5.96 10.07
N TYR A 35 -44.98 6.06 11.39
CA TYR A 35 -44.22 7.00 12.20
C TYR A 35 -42.89 6.37 12.61
N HIS A 36 -41.78 7.02 12.27
CA HIS A 36 -40.44 6.54 12.55
C HIS A 36 -39.76 7.42 13.60
N ILE A 37 -39.00 6.79 14.49
CA ILE A 37 -38.12 7.49 15.43
C ILE A 37 -36.71 7.05 15.10
N SER A 38 -35.92 7.97 14.55
CA SER A 38 -34.54 7.72 14.13
C SER A 38 -34.43 6.49 13.21
N GLY A 39 -35.35 6.39 12.23
CA GLY A 39 -35.43 5.29 11.29
C GLY A 39 -36.12 4.00 11.80
N VAL A 40 -36.44 3.89 13.09
CA VAL A 40 -37.18 2.75 13.64
C VAL A 40 -38.68 2.97 13.48
N ASP A 41 -39.35 2.10 12.73
CA ASP A 41 -40.83 2.15 12.59
C ASP A 41 -41.51 1.80 13.92
N VAL A 42 -42.21 2.78 14.48
CA VAL A 42 -43.02 2.63 15.69
C VAL A 42 -44.50 2.82 15.40
N GLY A 43 -44.90 2.83 14.12
CA GLY A 43 -46.28 3.02 13.71
C GLY A 43 -47.23 2.01 14.34
N GLY A 44 -48.34 2.48 14.89
CA GLY A 44 -49.32 1.64 15.57
C GLY A 44 -48.91 1.15 16.98
N MET A 45 -47.67 1.43 17.43
CA MET A 45 -47.19 1.01 18.74
C MET A 45 -47.61 1.97 19.85
N ASN A 46 -47.91 1.45 21.04
CA ASN A 46 -48.01 2.26 22.26
C ASN A 46 -46.62 2.56 22.85
N GLU A 47 -46.53 3.40 23.88
CA GLU A 47 -45.26 3.81 24.51
C GLU A 47 -44.38 2.62 24.96
N THR A 48 -44.98 1.56 25.51
CA THR A 48 -44.22 0.39 25.98
C THR A 48 -43.68 -0.44 24.82
N GLU A 49 -44.48 -0.61 23.77
CA GLU A 49 -44.09 -1.33 22.55
C GLU A 49 -43.01 -0.56 21.78
N ALA A 50 -43.18 0.76 21.61
CA ALA A 50 -42.21 1.63 20.97
C ALA A 50 -40.88 1.67 21.75
N LYS A 51 -40.94 1.74 23.09
CA LYS A 51 -39.73 1.64 23.93
C LYS A 51 -39.01 0.32 23.69
N LYS A 52 -39.73 -0.80 23.66
CA LYS A 52 -39.12 -2.11 23.39
C LYS A 52 -38.47 -2.15 22.00
N ALA A 53 -39.18 -1.71 20.96
CA ALA A 53 -38.65 -1.68 19.59
C ALA A 53 -37.38 -0.83 19.47
N LEU A 54 -37.36 0.34 20.13
CA LEU A 54 -36.18 1.19 20.17
C LEU A 54 -35.03 0.56 20.97
N THR A 55 -35.31 -0.08 22.11
CA THR A 55 -34.29 -0.81 22.88
C THR A 55 -33.66 -1.93 22.06
N ASP A 56 -34.49 -2.72 21.36
CA ASP A 56 -34.01 -3.81 20.49
C ASP A 56 -33.16 -3.23 19.34
N ALA A 57 -33.61 -2.15 18.69
CA ALA A 57 -32.87 -1.49 17.62
C ALA A 57 -31.53 -0.88 18.08
N VAL A 58 -31.42 -0.43 19.34
CA VAL A 58 -30.15 0.03 19.93
C VAL A 58 -29.19 -1.14 20.19
N ALA A 59 -29.72 -2.31 20.56
CA ALA A 59 -28.91 -3.51 20.80
C ALA A 59 -28.33 -4.07 19.50
N ASP A 60 -29.12 -4.10 18.43
CA ASP A 60 -28.74 -4.66 17.12
C ASP A 60 -28.02 -3.65 16.20
N TYR A 61 -27.53 -2.53 16.76
CA TYR A 61 -27.05 -1.40 15.97
C TYR A 61 -25.63 -1.61 15.42
N SER A 62 -25.47 -1.39 14.12
CA SER A 62 -24.17 -1.28 13.43
C SER A 62 -24.14 -0.06 12.51
N ALA A 63 -22.94 0.45 12.24
CA ALA A 63 -22.76 1.60 11.35
C ALA A 63 -21.61 1.37 10.35
N ILE A 64 -21.86 1.80 9.11
CA ILE A 64 -20.82 2.00 8.10
C ILE A 64 -20.30 3.42 8.29
N VAL A 65 -19.02 3.53 8.60
CA VAL A 65 -18.30 4.78 8.86
C VAL A 65 -17.35 5.05 7.70
N THR A 66 -17.61 6.12 6.95
CA THR A 66 -16.66 6.62 5.95
C THR A 66 -15.75 7.64 6.62
N MET A 67 -14.46 7.37 6.75
CA MET A 67 -13.49 8.28 7.36
C MET A 67 -12.36 8.65 6.40
N ASN A 68 -12.20 9.94 6.09
CA ASN A 68 -11.21 10.46 5.13
C ASN A 68 -11.09 9.62 3.84
N THR A 69 -12.24 9.19 3.27
CA THR A 69 -12.39 8.32 2.07
C THR A 69 -12.43 6.80 2.26
N TYR A 70 -12.24 6.28 3.48
CA TYR A 70 -12.26 4.83 3.74
C TYR A 70 -13.57 4.39 4.40
N GLU A 71 -14.22 3.35 3.89
CA GLU A 71 -15.38 2.75 4.54
C GLU A 71 -14.94 1.70 5.57
N ILE A 72 -15.47 1.83 6.77
CA ILE A 72 -15.17 1.01 7.94
C ILE A 72 -16.51 0.53 8.51
N THR A 73 -16.65 -0.73 8.90
CA THR A 73 -17.84 -1.20 9.62
C THR A 73 -17.55 -1.28 11.11
N LEU A 74 -18.32 -0.57 11.93
CA LEU A 74 -18.28 -0.70 13.40
C LEU A 74 -19.51 -1.48 13.86
N GLY A 75 -19.27 -2.68 14.42
CA GLY A 75 -20.30 -3.57 14.97
C GLY A 75 -20.62 -3.32 16.44
N GLU A 76 -21.64 -4.00 16.94
CA GLU A 76 -22.25 -3.84 18.28
C GLU A 76 -21.21 -3.88 19.43
N ASP A 77 -20.24 -4.80 19.36
CA ASP A 77 -19.20 -5.01 20.38
C ASP A 77 -18.29 -3.77 20.58
N ALA A 78 -18.11 -2.95 19.54
CA ALA A 78 -17.29 -1.74 19.61
C ALA A 78 -18.06 -0.54 20.18
N LEU A 79 -19.40 -0.58 20.15
CA LEU A 79 -20.25 0.59 20.36
C LEU A 79 -20.91 0.65 21.74
N ASN A 80 -21.07 -0.47 22.44
CA ASN A 80 -21.60 -0.55 23.82
C ASN A 80 -22.73 0.48 24.12
N LEU A 81 -23.67 0.62 23.18
CA LEU A 81 -24.75 1.61 23.28
C LEU A 81 -25.83 1.09 24.23
N THR A 82 -26.47 2.02 24.94
CA THR A 82 -27.62 1.69 25.80
C THR A 82 -28.80 2.59 25.47
N TYR A 83 -30.03 2.09 25.58
CA TYR A 83 -31.23 2.89 25.35
C TYR A 83 -31.28 4.12 26.28
N ASP A 84 -31.61 5.30 25.74
CA ASP A 84 -31.77 6.51 26.53
C ASP A 84 -33.14 6.55 27.23
N ASP A 85 -33.19 6.10 28.48
CA ASP A 85 -34.38 6.19 29.34
C ASP A 85 -34.91 7.62 29.56
N SER A 86 -34.17 8.67 29.18
CA SER A 86 -34.64 10.06 29.25
C SER A 86 -35.44 10.53 28.04
N LEU A 87 -35.53 9.71 26.98
CA LEU A 87 -36.37 9.98 25.82
C LEU A 87 -37.85 10.01 26.21
N ASP A 88 -38.47 11.18 26.10
CA ASP A 88 -39.88 11.41 26.47
C ASP A 88 -40.82 10.95 25.33
N LEU A 89 -41.03 9.63 25.24
CA LEU A 89 -41.94 9.01 24.28
C LEU A 89 -43.39 9.50 24.46
N THR A 90 -43.81 9.77 25.69
CA THR A 90 -45.12 10.36 25.99
C THR A 90 -45.30 11.71 25.28
N LYS A 91 -44.28 12.56 25.26
CA LYS A 91 -44.31 13.84 24.54
C LYS A 91 -44.34 13.62 23.03
N LEU A 92 -43.46 12.76 22.50
CA LEU A 92 -43.41 12.46 21.06
C LEU A 92 -44.75 11.91 20.56
N LEU A 93 -45.38 11.02 21.32
CA LEU A 93 -46.69 10.45 21.02
C LEU A 93 -47.80 11.50 20.92
N LYS A 94 -47.73 12.58 21.73
CA LYS A 94 -48.69 13.69 21.73
C LYS A 94 -48.49 14.65 20.55
N GLU A 95 -47.26 14.74 20.06
CA GLU A 95 -46.86 15.67 18.99
C GLU A 95 -46.76 14.98 17.62
N ALA A 96 -46.91 13.65 17.57
CA ALA A 96 -46.74 12.83 16.37
C ALA A 96 -47.78 13.10 15.28
N GLU A 97 -47.30 13.36 14.05
CA GLU A 97 -48.14 13.43 12.85
C GLU A 97 -47.85 12.25 11.91
N PRO A 98 -48.84 11.75 11.14
CA PRO A 98 -48.65 10.60 10.25
C PRO A 98 -47.52 10.78 9.22
N GLY A 99 -46.74 9.72 8.99
CA GLY A 99 -45.67 9.68 7.98
C GLY A 99 -44.45 10.54 8.30
N GLN A 100 -44.25 10.94 9.55
CA GLN A 100 -43.04 11.61 10.01
C GLN A 100 -41.94 10.59 10.38
N ASP A 101 -40.70 10.96 10.09
CA ASP A 101 -39.51 10.37 10.70
C ASP A 101 -38.80 11.45 11.51
N ILE A 102 -38.75 11.29 12.82
CA ILE A 102 -38.13 12.25 13.71
C ILE A 102 -36.74 11.79 14.11
N GLN A 103 -35.75 12.65 13.89
CA GLN A 103 -34.37 12.36 14.22
C GLN A 103 -34.05 12.86 15.64
N VAL A 104 -33.96 11.93 16.59
CA VAL A 104 -33.73 12.20 18.03
C VAL A 104 -32.73 11.21 18.62
N SER A 105 -32.08 11.58 19.73
CA SER A 105 -31.20 10.66 20.43
C SER A 105 -32.03 9.57 21.12
N VAL A 106 -31.84 8.32 20.70
CA VAL A 106 -32.49 7.12 21.25
C VAL A 106 -31.52 6.27 22.07
N ALA A 107 -30.21 6.48 21.91
CA ALA A 107 -29.16 5.80 22.66
C ALA A 107 -28.25 6.77 23.44
N LYS A 108 -27.71 6.29 24.56
CA LYS A 108 -26.55 6.85 25.24
C LYS A 108 -25.31 6.10 24.78
N ALA A 109 -24.35 6.85 24.27
CA ALA A 109 -22.98 6.39 24.08
C ALA A 109 -22.25 6.43 25.43
N ASP A 110 -22.16 5.30 26.14
CA ASP A 110 -21.22 5.11 27.25
C ASP A 110 -19.87 4.58 26.73
N ILE A 111 -19.48 5.08 25.56
CA ILE A 111 -18.23 4.70 24.91
C ILE A 111 -17.13 5.56 25.49
N ASP A 112 -16.09 4.95 26.04
CA ASP A 112 -14.89 5.69 26.44
C ASP A 112 -14.28 6.37 25.21
N ALA A 113 -14.13 7.69 25.27
CA ALA A 113 -13.66 8.48 24.13
C ALA A 113 -12.27 8.02 23.63
N ASN A 114 -11.39 7.52 24.52
CA ASN A 114 -10.10 7.00 24.10
C ASN A 114 -10.25 5.61 23.46
N ALA A 115 -11.17 4.77 23.94
CA ALA A 115 -11.48 3.49 23.32
C ALA A 115 -12.06 3.68 21.91
N LEU A 116 -13.00 4.60 21.72
CA LEU A 116 -13.54 4.93 20.40
C LEU A 116 -12.49 5.49 19.44
N GLN A 117 -11.66 6.42 19.91
CA GLN A 117 -10.54 6.94 19.12
C GLN A 117 -9.55 5.83 18.74
N THR A 118 -9.30 4.88 19.65
CA THR A 118 -8.44 3.73 19.39
C THR A 118 -9.07 2.84 18.32
N ALA A 119 -10.34 2.46 18.46
CA ALA A 119 -11.05 1.64 17.48
C ALA A 119 -11.13 2.29 16.09
N LEU A 120 -11.48 3.58 16.02
CA LEU A 120 -11.47 4.34 14.77
C LEU A 120 -10.08 4.38 14.12
N SER A 121 -9.04 4.59 14.94
CA SER A 121 -7.67 4.60 14.43
C SER A 121 -7.25 3.22 13.92
N GLU A 122 -7.51 2.15 14.67
CA GLU A 122 -7.17 0.78 14.28
C GLU A 122 -7.82 0.41 12.96
N ALA A 123 -9.12 0.63 12.84
CA ALA A 123 -9.89 0.29 11.65
C ALA A 123 -9.52 1.14 10.41
N TYR A 124 -9.23 2.44 10.59
CA TYR A 124 -8.76 3.29 9.49
C TYR A 124 -7.47 2.80 8.87
N TYR A 125 -6.53 2.43 9.71
CA TYR A 125 -5.22 1.98 9.30
C TYR A 125 -5.24 0.54 8.78
N GLU A 126 -6.18 -0.30 9.26
CA GLU A 126 -6.46 -1.60 8.65
C GLU A 126 -6.92 -1.41 7.19
N ALA A 127 -7.90 -0.53 6.98
CA ALA A 127 -8.34 -0.14 5.63
C ALA A 127 -7.22 0.50 4.79
N LEU A 128 -6.30 1.23 5.42
CA LEU A 128 -5.11 1.79 4.75
C LEU A 128 -4.15 0.67 4.30
N SER A 129 -3.88 -0.33 5.14
CA SER A 129 -3.00 -1.46 4.81
C SER A 129 -3.54 -2.32 3.66
N GLU A 130 -4.87 -2.45 3.56
CA GLU A 130 -5.56 -3.09 2.44
C GLU A 130 -5.45 -2.28 1.13
N ARG A 131 -5.26 -0.96 1.20
CA ARG A 131 -5.16 -0.10 0.01
C ARG A 131 -3.74 -0.02 -0.56
N VAL A 132 -2.71 0.00 0.27
CA VAL A 132 -1.30 -0.03 -0.20
C VAL A 132 -1.02 -1.28 -1.05
N SER A 133 -1.75 -2.37 -0.79
CA SER A 133 -1.68 -3.60 -1.57
C SER A 133 -2.50 -3.58 -2.88
N THR A 134 -3.38 -2.59 -3.09
CA THR A 134 -4.19 -2.42 -4.32
C THR A 134 -3.67 -1.34 -5.27
N GLU A 135 -3.04 -0.26 -4.78
CA GLU A 135 -2.52 0.83 -5.63
C GLU A 135 -1.33 0.40 -6.53
N GLY A 136 -0.66 -0.71 -6.23
CA GLY A 136 0.37 -1.31 -7.10
C GLY A 136 -0.14 -1.86 -8.44
N GLN A 137 -1.45 -1.77 -8.72
CA GLN A 137 -2.13 -2.36 -9.89
C GLN A 137 -2.44 -1.38 -11.03
N ALA A 138 -2.23 -0.07 -10.89
CA ALA A 138 -2.76 0.91 -11.85
C ALA A 138 -1.86 1.26 -13.05
N GLU A 139 -0.58 0.86 -13.10
CA GLU A 139 0.32 1.24 -14.19
C GLU A 139 1.07 0.01 -14.75
N GLU A 140 0.74 -0.38 -15.99
CA GLU A 140 1.68 -0.54 -17.11
C GLU A 140 1.24 -1.61 -18.13
N SER A 141 1.09 -1.17 -19.38
CA SER A 141 1.06 -2.00 -20.57
C SER A 141 2.15 -1.53 -21.55
N GLU A 142 3.03 -2.47 -21.94
CA GLU A 142 3.91 -2.50 -23.15
C GLU A 142 5.13 -1.53 -23.15
N SER A 143 6.37 -1.88 -23.55
CA SER A 143 6.95 -3.00 -24.32
C SER A 143 8.51 -3.04 -24.27
N GLU A 144 9.01 -4.24 -24.59
CA GLU A 144 10.33 -4.79 -25.00
C GLU A 144 11.57 -3.90 -25.34
N ASP A 145 12.76 -4.27 -24.80
CA ASP A 145 13.89 -4.95 -25.50
C ASP A 145 15.29 -4.64 -24.89
N GLY A 146 15.98 -5.68 -24.40
CA GLY A 146 17.40 -5.91 -24.71
C GLY A 146 18.55 -5.32 -23.86
N LYS A 147 19.07 -6.14 -22.91
CA LYS A 147 20.49 -6.63 -22.82
C LYS A 147 21.41 -6.18 -21.65
N LYS A 148 21.43 -7.02 -20.60
CA LYS A 148 22.50 -7.50 -19.67
C LYS A 148 23.76 -6.64 -19.37
N LYS A 149 23.99 -6.34 -18.06
CA LYS A 149 25.26 -6.60 -17.33
C LYS A 149 25.25 -6.39 -15.79
N LYS A 150 25.49 -7.50 -15.07
CA LYS A 150 26.15 -7.77 -13.76
C LYS A 150 26.26 -6.71 -12.65
N ASP A 151 25.48 -6.99 -11.59
CA ASP A 151 25.76 -7.10 -10.14
C ASP A 151 26.70 -6.11 -9.45
N LYS A 152 26.15 -5.40 -8.45
CA LYS A 152 26.70 -5.31 -7.09
C LYS A 152 25.64 -4.82 -6.07
N GLU A 153 25.22 -5.77 -5.24
CA GLU A 153 24.67 -5.71 -3.88
C GLU A 153 24.60 -4.29 -3.23
N SER A 154 23.39 -3.76 -3.09
CA SER A 154 23.09 -2.58 -2.26
C SER A 154 21.88 -2.83 -1.36
N LYS A 155 22.05 -2.50 -0.07
CA LYS A 155 21.08 -2.64 1.02
C LYS A 155 19.80 -1.85 0.73
N LYS A 156 18.64 -2.49 0.95
CA LYS A 156 17.28 -1.95 0.77
C LYS A 156 16.97 -0.96 1.91
N GLU A 157 16.78 0.32 1.59
CA GLU A 157 16.15 1.33 2.49
C GLU A 157 14.67 1.48 2.09
N LYS A 158 13.80 1.68 3.09
CA LYS A 158 12.33 1.64 3.03
C LYS A 158 11.72 2.92 2.38
N SER A 159 10.60 2.78 1.68
CA SER A 159 9.77 3.84 1.07
C SER A 159 8.98 4.68 2.10
N GLU A 160 8.47 5.85 1.72
CA GLU A 160 7.66 6.73 2.59
C GLU A 160 6.31 6.13 2.98
N ALA A 161 5.70 5.26 2.15
CA ALA A 161 4.57 4.42 2.55
C ALA A 161 4.97 3.32 3.56
N GLU A 162 6.18 2.75 3.45
CA GLU A 162 6.76 1.86 4.48
C GLU A 162 7.16 2.65 5.74
N ILE A 163 7.53 3.92 5.62
CA ILE A 163 7.72 4.86 6.74
C ILE A 163 6.35 5.25 7.29
N ALA A 164 5.28 5.32 6.51
CA ALA A 164 3.92 5.63 6.96
C ALA A 164 3.31 4.45 7.72
N LEU A 165 3.59 3.21 7.33
CA LEU A 165 3.23 2.02 8.09
C LEU A 165 4.12 1.83 9.33
N GLU A 166 5.42 2.13 9.26
CA GLU A 166 6.29 2.25 10.44
C GLU A 166 5.92 3.46 11.33
N ALA A 167 5.32 4.52 10.78
CA ALA A 167 4.84 5.70 11.50
C ALA A 167 3.44 5.49 12.10
N CYS A 168 2.66 4.57 11.52
CA CYS A 168 1.34 4.17 11.94
C CYS A 168 1.34 3.39 13.27
N LEU A 169 2.49 2.84 13.67
CA LEU A 169 2.77 2.53 15.08
C LEU A 169 3.00 3.82 15.86
N VAL A 170 1.93 4.60 16.00
CA VAL A 170 1.73 5.55 17.10
C VAL A 170 3.00 6.33 17.45
N SER A 171 3.62 6.97 16.46
CA SER A 171 5.00 7.47 16.60
C SER A 171 5.17 8.35 17.84
N ASN A 172 4.12 9.05 18.31
CA ASN A 172 4.16 9.82 19.55
C ASN A 172 3.94 9.05 20.85
N ARG A 173 3.32 7.86 20.85
CA ARG A 173 3.11 7.04 22.05
C ARG A 173 4.35 6.22 22.40
N PRO A 174 4.55 5.90 23.69
CA PRO A 174 5.58 4.94 24.07
C PRO A 174 5.26 3.55 23.55
N TYR A 175 6.31 2.77 23.31
CA TYR A 175 6.22 1.44 22.74
C TYR A 175 7.23 0.48 23.37
N ILE A 176 6.98 -0.81 23.23
CA ILE A 176 7.88 -1.88 23.63
C ILE A 176 8.85 -2.18 22.48
N LYS A 177 10.11 -2.49 22.80
CA LYS A 177 11.09 -2.94 21.80
C LYS A 177 12.03 -3.97 22.38
N TYR A 178 12.41 -4.96 21.57
CA TYR A 178 13.46 -5.91 21.92
C TYR A 178 14.86 -5.27 21.85
N ASP A 179 15.68 -5.46 22.89
CA ASP A 179 17.08 -5.04 22.97
C ASP A 179 17.98 -6.28 22.91
N SER A 180 18.42 -6.65 21.70
CA SER A 180 19.24 -7.85 21.46
C SER A 180 20.59 -7.84 22.19
N LYS A 181 21.11 -6.66 22.60
CA LYS A 181 22.34 -6.60 23.41
C LYS A 181 22.11 -6.98 24.87
N LYS A 182 20.85 -6.86 25.32
CA LYS A 182 20.45 -7.16 26.70
C LYS A 182 19.61 -8.43 26.79
N HIS A 183 19.26 -9.04 25.65
CA HIS A 183 18.37 -10.19 25.55
C HIS A 183 17.05 -9.97 26.32
N ALA A 184 16.48 -8.77 26.17
CA ALA A 184 15.33 -8.31 26.95
C ALA A 184 14.49 -7.26 26.21
N PHE A 185 13.19 -7.26 26.46
CA PHE A 185 12.29 -6.18 26.04
C PHE A 185 12.45 -4.96 26.95
N LYS A 186 12.30 -3.77 26.38
CA LYS A 186 12.33 -2.49 27.11
C LYS A 186 11.26 -1.53 26.63
N ALA A 187 10.86 -0.63 27.51
CA ALA A 187 10.01 0.49 27.18
C ALA A 187 10.82 1.57 26.46
N CYS A 188 10.25 2.12 25.39
CA CYS A 188 10.78 3.23 24.63
C CYS A 188 9.78 4.38 24.68
N ASN A 189 10.28 5.62 24.77
CA ASN A 189 9.43 6.79 24.60
C ASN A 189 9.00 6.90 23.13
N GLY A 190 7.86 7.55 22.91
CA GLY A 190 7.49 8.00 21.58
C GLY A 190 8.41 9.09 21.05
N LYS A 191 8.10 9.57 19.86
CA LYS A 191 8.76 10.61 19.07
C LYS A 191 7.73 11.68 18.71
N ALA A 192 8.13 12.95 18.73
CA ALA A 192 7.25 14.00 18.26
C ALA A 192 6.98 13.79 16.76
N CYS A 193 5.73 13.85 16.36
CA CYS A 193 5.28 13.64 14.98
C CYS A 193 3.90 14.25 14.77
N ASP A 194 3.54 14.44 13.51
CA ASP A 194 2.18 14.74 13.13
C ASP A 194 1.32 13.47 13.20
N ILE A 195 0.16 13.57 13.84
CA ILE A 195 -0.80 12.47 14.02
C ILE A 195 -2.16 12.88 13.48
N LEU A 196 -3.00 11.90 13.14
CA LEU A 196 -4.42 12.15 12.93
C LEU A 196 -5.11 12.34 14.30
N ASP A 197 -5.83 13.45 14.46
CA ASP A 197 -6.67 13.73 15.61
C ASP A 197 -8.08 13.18 15.37
N TYR A 198 -8.44 12.16 16.14
CA TYR A 198 -9.73 11.50 16.08
C TYR A 198 -10.76 12.15 17.01
N THR A 199 -10.42 13.21 17.74
CA THR A 199 -11.32 13.80 18.75
C THR A 199 -12.64 14.26 18.15
N SER A 200 -12.60 15.10 17.10
CA SER A 200 -13.81 15.58 16.44
C SER A 200 -14.57 14.46 15.71
N ALA A 201 -13.85 13.48 15.16
CA ALA A 201 -14.46 12.31 14.54
C ALA A 201 -15.22 11.46 15.56
N ALA A 202 -14.64 11.20 16.73
CA ALA A 202 -15.27 10.46 17.82
C ALA A 202 -16.51 11.19 18.36
N GLU A 203 -16.45 12.51 18.54
CA GLU A 203 -17.61 13.31 18.92
C GLU A 203 -18.75 13.23 17.89
N ALA A 204 -18.42 13.40 16.61
CA ALA A 204 -19.38 13.36 15.52
C ALA A 204 -19.99 11.95 15.36
N PHE A 205 -19.20 10.91 15.58
CA PHE A 205 -19.66 9.53 15.60
C PHE A 205 -20.68 9.31 16.73
N CYS A 206 -20.32 9.64 17.99
CA CYS A 206 -21.22 9.46 19.13
C CYS A 206 -22.58 10.15 18.94
N LYS A 207 -22.58 11.35 18.34
CA LYS A 207 -23.82 12.07 18.06
C LYS A 207 -24.71 11.34 17.05
N GLN A 208 -24.13 10.84 15.96
CA GLN A 208 -24.88 10.16 14.89
C GLN A 208 -25.30 8.75 15.30
N ALA A 209 -24.44 8.02 16.02
CA ALA A 209 -24.76 6.71 16.59
C ALA A 209 -25.87 6.80 17.65
N ALA A 210 -25.92 7.87 18.45
CA ALA A 210 -27.03 8.11 19.38
C ALA A 210 -28.39 8.25 18.66
N GLN A 211 -28.39 8.53 17.35
CA GLN A 211 -29.56 8.66 16.48
C GLN A 211 -29.70 7.47 15.52
N LEU A 212 -29.02 6.35 15.77
CA LEU A 212 -29.03 5.13 14.93
C LEU A 212 -28.75 5.38 13.44
N THR A 213 -27.90 6.36 13.12
CA THR A 213 -27.53 6.67 11.74
C THR A 213 -26.58 5.61 11.16
N THR A 214 -27.06 4.76 10.26
CA THR A 214 -26.28 3.62 9.74
C THR A 214 -25.15 3.98 8.77
N ALA A 215 -25.13 5.19 8.21
CA ALA A 215 -24.09 5.69 7.32
C ALA A 215 -23.50 7.01 7.85
N ILE A 216 -22.29 6.95 8.40
CA ILE A 216 -21.65 8.05 9.13
C ILE A 216 -20.41 8.51 8.38
N ASN A 217 -20.35 9.79 8.00
CA ASN A 217 -19.17 10.37 7.38
C ASN A 217 -18.36 11.17 8.41
N LEU A 218 -17.10 10.81 8.59
CA LEU A 218 -16.16 11.44 9.53
C LEU A 218 -14.95 11.98 8.78
N THR A 219 -14.36 13.02 9.34
CA THR A 219 -13.07 13.54 8.91
C THR A 219 -12.15 13.69 10.10
N THR A 220 -10.87 13.43 9.91
CA THR A 220 -9.85 13.75 10.92
C THR A 220 -8.93 14.83 10.40
N GLU A 221 -8.28 15.53 11.32
CA GLU A 221 -7.30 16.56 11.01
C GLU A 221 -5.92 16.11 11.46
N THR A 222 -4.89 16.50 10.73
CA THR A 222 -3.50 16.26 11.13
C THR A 222 -3.05 17.32 12.13
N VAL A 223 -2.53 16.88 13.29
CA VAL A 223 -2.02 17.76 14.34
C VAL A 223 -0.63 17.34 14.78
N SER A 224 0.23 18.32 15.07
CA SER A 224 1.56 18.06 15.64
C SER A 224 1.45 17.63 17.10
N ALA A 225 1.87 16.40 17.41
CA ALA A 225 1.85 15.85 18.76
C ALA A 225 3.26 15.69 19.37
N PRO A 226 3.43 15.99 20.67
CA PRO A 226 4.70 15.80 21.36
C PRO A 226 4.99 14.32 21.64
N ALA A 227 6.27 14.00 21.82
CA ALA A 227 6.70 12.68 22.29
C ALA A 227 6.16 12.37 23.70
N LEU A 228 5.43 11.27 23.84
CA LEU A 228 4.92 10.76 25.11
C LEU A 228 5.96 9.84 25.76
N LYS A 229 6.05 9.93 27.09
CA LYS A 229 7.06 9.20 27.87
C LYS A 229 6.51 7.88 28.35
N ALA A 230 7.27 6.80 28.22
CA ALA A 230 6.84 5.49 28.67
C ALA A 230 6.59 5.41 30.18
N ALA A 231 7.26 6.24 30.97
CA ALA A 231 7.04 6.31 32.42
C ALA A 231 5.62 6.72 32.81
N ASP A 232 4.88 7.37 31.91
CA ASP A 232 3.51 7.84 32.15
C ASP A 232 2.45 6.79 31.73
N TYR A 233 2.87 5.61 31.25
CA TYR A 233 2.03 4.58 30.64
C TYR A 233 2.19 3.23 31.37
N PRO A 234 1.35 2.94 32.39
CA PRO A 234 1.46 1.71 33.17
C PRO A 234 1.28 0.43 32.36
N ASN A 235 0.45 0.47 31.32
CA ASN A 235 0.26 -0.62 30.36
C ASN A 235 1.57 -1.01 29.67
N VAL A 236 2.37 -0.04 29.20
CA VAL A 236 3.68 -0.32 28.59
C VAL A 236 4.64 -0.96 29.59
N ALA A 237 4.64 -0.50 30.85
CA ALA A 237 5.48 -1.09 31.88
C ALA A 237 5.07 -2.55 32.20
N GLU A 238 3.77 -2.83 32.27
CA GLU A 238 3.25 -4.19 32.48
C GLU A 238 3.52 -5.07 31.25
N GLY A 239 3.37 -4.55 30.04
CA GLY A 239 3.71 -5.23 28.80
C GLY A 239 5.18 -5.62 28.72
N VAL A 240 6.11 -4.74 29.11
CA VAL A 240 7.54 -5.07 29.20
C VAL A 240 7.80 -6.18 30.21
N LYS A 241 7.13 -6.14 31.36
CA LYS A 241 7.25 -7.19 32.40
C LYS A 241 6.74 -8.53 31.87
N ASN A 242 5.56 -8.54 31.23
CA ASN A 242 4.97 -9.72 30.63
C ASN A 242 5.87 -10.29 29.53
N ALA A 243 6.35 -9.45 28.61
CA ALA A 243 7.24 -9.85 27.52
C ALA A 243 8.54 -10.47 28.02
N ASN A 244 9.16 -9.87 29.04
CA ASN A 244 10.38 -10.44 29.63
C ASN A 244 10.12 -11.73 30.43
N ALA A 245 8.90 -11.96 30.92
CA ALA A 245 8.52 -13.23 31.52
C ALA A 245 8.47 -14.34 30.46
N LEU A 246 7.95 -14.04 29.25
CA LEU A 246 7.97 -15.00 28.12
C LEU A 246 9.39 -15.42 27.75
N LEU A 247 10.35 -14.48 27.74
CA LEU A 247 11.76 -14.78 27.47
C LEU A 247 12.43 -15.67 28.52
N ASN A 248 11.82 -15.87 29.68
CA ASN A 248 12.36 -16.74 30.73
C ASN A 248 11.74 -18.13 30.73
N LEU A 249 10.81 -18.42 29.82
CA LEU A 249 10.26 -19.77 29.67
C LEU A 249 11.34 -20.74 29.21
N HIS A 250 11.32 -21.95 29.77
CA HIS A 250 12.11 -23.07 29.28
C HIS A 250 11.33 -23.77 28.18
N LEU A 251 11.62 -23.39 26.93
CA LEU A 251 11.00 -23.95 25.74
C LEU A 251 12.01 -24.80 24.97
N GLY A 252 11.57 -25.95 24.48
CA GLY A 252 12.40 -26.83 23.68
C GLY A 252 11.61 -27.83 22.86
N VAL A 253 12.32 -28.55 21.99
CA VAL A 253 11.80 -29.71 21.26
C VAL A 253 12.69 -30.92 21.48
N TYR A 254 12.09 -32.11 21.42
CA TYR A 254 12.80 -33.37 21.60
C TYR A 254 12.56 -34.32 20.44
N PHE A 255 13.64 -34.69 19.76
CA PHE A 255 13.63 -35.63 18.65
C PHE A 255 14.08 -37.00 19.14
N SER A 256 13.23 -38.02 19.03
CA SER A 256 13.61 -39.43 19.30
C SER A 256 13.06 -40.38 18.22
N PRO A 257 13.53 -40.31 16.96
CA PRO A 257 13.10 -41.26 15.95
C PRO A 257 13.70 -42.65 16.20
N GLU A 258 12.92 -43.70 15.91
CA GLU A 258 13.37 -45.09 16.12
C GLU A 258 14.66 -45.39 15.34
N GLY A 259 15.65 -45.98 16.00
CA GLY A 259 16.93 -46.34 15.39
C GLY A 259 17.95 -45.19 15.28
N TYR A 260 17.61 -43.98 15.76
CA TYR A 260 18.50 -42.82 15.78
C TYR A 260 18.83 -42.39 17.21
N ILE A 261 19.88 -41.58 17.36
CA ILE A 261 20.26 -40.99 18.65
C ILE A 261 19.27 -39.84 18.95
N PRO A 262 18.61 -39.84 20.11
CA PRO A 262 17.74 -38.73 20.47
C PRO A 262 18.48 -37.40 20.62
N VAL A 263 17.83 -36.31 20.24
CA VAL A 263 18.37 -34.94 20.29
C VAL A 263 17.33 -34.02 20.93
N GLY A 264 17.70 -33.36 22.02
CA GLY A 264 16.92 -32.26 22.59
C GLY A 264 17.49 -30.92 22.17
N ILE A 265 16.63 -29.96 21.86
CA ILE A 265 17.00 -28.58 21.54
C ILE A 265 16.23 -27.67 22.49
N ASP A 266 16.95 -26.97 23.36
CA ASP A 266 16.40 -25.90 24.18
C ASP A 266 16.61 -24.56 23.45
N PHE A 267 15.61 -23.68 23.54
CA PHE A 267 15.61 -22.39 22.86
C PHE A 267 16.05 -21.28 23.80
N ASP A 268 16.97 -20.44 23.33
CA ASP A 268 17.44 -19.29 24.08
C ASP A 268 16.49 -18.08 23.95
N LYS A 269 16.80 -17.01 24.70
CA LYS A 269 15.98 -15.80 24.72
C LYS A 269 15.89 -15.08 23.39
N ASP A 270 16.94 -15.13 22.57
CA ASP A 270 16.93 -14.47 21.26
C ASP A 270 16.02 -15.24 20.29
N THR A 271 16.08 -16.57 20.35
CA THR A 271 15.22 -17.47 19.58
C THR A 271 13.77 -17.26 19.98
N ILE A 272 13.45 -17.30 21.28
CA ILE A 272 12.08 -17.03 21.76
C ILE A 272 11.62 -15.62 21.36
N ALA A 273 12.49 -14.60 21.47
CA ALA A 273 12.15 -13.24 21.07
C ALA A 273 11.84 -13.11 19.57
N SER A 274 12.44 -13.94 18.72
CA SER A 274 12.20 -13.92 17.28
C SER A 274 10.78 -14.37 16.88
N TRP A 275 10.10 -15.12 17.75
CA TRP A 275 8.71 -15.55 17.56
C TRP A 275 7.70 -14.58 18.16
N LEU A 276 8.16 -13.46 18.72
CA LEU A 276 7.33 -12.49 19.38
C LEU A 276 7.32 -11.19 18.59
N THR A 277 6.15 -10.57 18.49
CA THR A 277 5.99 -9.25 17.89
C THR A 277 5.31 -8.30 18.88
N VAL A 278 5.57 -7.01 18.71
CA VAL A 278 4.91 -5.98 19.50
C VAL A 278 3.56 -5.70 18.85
N SER A 279 2.51 -5.64 19.66
CA SER A 279 1.17 -5.30 19.20
C SER A 279 1.17 -3.94 18.51
N ARG A 280 0.13 -3.69 17.70
CA ARG A 280 0.00 -2.45 16.96
C ARG A 280 -0.12 -1.20 17.83
N THR A 281 -0.68 -1.35 19.02
CA THR A 281 -0.76 -0.31 20.06
C THR A 281 0.59 -0.01 20.71
N GLY A 282 1.59 -0.89 20.52
CA GLY A 282 2.95 -0.73 21.00
C GLY A 282 3.15 -1.16 22.46
N ASP A 283 2.11 -1.56 23.19
CA ASP A 283 2.12 -1.79 24.64
C ASP A 283 1.98 -3.25 25.06
N GLU A 284 1.80 -4.17 24.10
CA GLU A 284 1.76 -5.61 24.34
C GLU A 284 2.76 -6.34 23.44
N VAL A 285 3.19 -7.52 23.88
CA VAL A 285 3.99 -8.44 23.06
C VAL A 285 3.20 -9.72 22.90
N ILE A 286 2.94 -10.07 21.66
CA ILE A 286 2.13 -11.22 21.24
C ILE A 286 2.99 -12.19 20.43
N VAL A 287 2.48 -13.40 20.21
CA VAL A 287 3.14 -14.38 19.32
C VAL A 287 3.03 -13.87 17.88
N SER A 288 4.16 -13.78 17.19
CA SER A 288 4.18 -13.73 15.72
C SER A 288 3.98 -15.14 15.22
N GLU A 289 2.72 -15.46 14.90
CA GLU A 289 2.37 -16.78 14.39
C GLU A 289 3.13 -17.11 13.09
N ASP A 290 3.48 -16.11 12.27
CA ASP A 290 4.27 -16.31 11.04
C ASP A 290 5.70 -16.69 11.35
N ALA A 291 6.38 -15.93 12.22
CA ALA A 291 7.77 -16.21 12.60
C ALA A 291 7.88 -17.55 13.36
N LEU A 292 6.90 -17.88 14.20
CA LEU A 292 6.86 -19.17 14.88
C LEU A 292 6.64 -20.33 13.91
N SER A 293 5.68 -20.18 12.98
CA SER A 293 5.37 -21.17 11.95
C SER A 293 6.55 -21.42 11.02
N GLU A 294 7.21 -20.36 10.54
CA GLU A 294 8.43 -20.44 9.74
C GLU A 294 9.54 -21.17 10.49
N PHE A 295 9.79 -20.81 11.75
CA PHE A 295 10.80 -21.47 12.58
C PHE A 295 10.50 -22.96 12.74
N CYS A 296 9.28 -23.33 13.10
CA CYS A 296 8.87 -24.73 13.30
C CYS A 296 9.00 -25.54 12.01
N SER A 297 8.59 -24.96 10.88
CA SER A 297 8.71 -25.57 9.56
C SER A 297 10.16 -25.85 9.19
N ASN A 298 11.03 -24.85 9.35
CA ASN A 298 12.45 -24.98 9.02
C ASN A 298 13.14 -26.01 9.93
N LEU A 299 12.83 -25.97 11.24
CA LEU A 299 13.37 -26.92 12.20
C LEU A 299 12.93 -28.37 11.90
N ALA A 300 11.67 -28.58 11.58
CA ALA A 300 11.16 -29.88 11.15
C ALA A 300 11.86 -30.35 9.86
N GLN A 301 12.00 -29.47 8.87
CA GLN A 301 12.66 -29.78 7.59
C GLN A 301 14.13 -30.18 7.77
N GLU A 302 14.89 -29.50 8.63
CA GLU A 302 16.29 -29.85 8.95
C GLU A 302 16.42 -31.23 9.62
N HIS A 303 15.37 -31.64 10.33
CA HIS A 303 15.31 -32.92 11.03
C HIS A 303 14.59 -34.03 10.27
N ASN A 304 14.05 -33.74 9.08
CA ASN A 304 13.56 -34.77 8.17
C ASN A 304 14.69 -35.74 7.81
N ARG A 305 14.32 -37.02 7.66
CA ARG A 305 15.22 -38.11 7.27
C ARG A 305 14.60 -38.85 6.11
N THR A 306 14.33 -38.13 5.02
CA THR A 306 13.78 -38.68 3.79
C THR A 306 14.87 -38.94 2.76
N LYS A 307 14.70 -40.01 1.98
CA LYS A 307 15.38 -40.17 0.70
C LYS A 307 14.49 -39.58 -0.37
N LYS A 308 15.05 -38.70 -1.19
CA LYS A 308 14.36 -38.14 -2.33
C LYS A 308 14.93 -38.71 -3.62
N SER A 309 14.09 -38.74 -4.65
CA SER A 309 14.46 -39.21 -5.97
C SER A 309 13.55 -38.56 -7.01
N ASP A 310 14.09 -38.34 -8.20
CA ASP A 310 13.32 -37.87 -9.34
C ASP A 310 12.13 -38.81 -9.61
N ARG A 311 10.94 -38.21 -9.66
CA ARG A 311 9.68 -38.85 -10.06
C ARG A 311 9.00 -38.00 -11.12
N ILE A 312 8.22 -38.66 -11.96
CA ILE A 312 7.38 -37.98 -12.95
C ILE A 312 6.09 -37.58 -12.25
N PHE A 313 5.72 -36.31 -12.34
CA PHE A 313 4.42 -35.81 -11.97
C PHE A 313 3.65 -35.42 -13.22
N LYS A 314 2.38 -35.85 -13.29
CA LYS A 314 1.46 -35.49 -14.37
C LYS A 314 0.67 -34.28 -13.92
N THR A 315 0.94 -33.14 -14.54
CA THR A 315 0.20 -31.90 -14.30
C THR A 315 -1.23 -32.03 -14.79
N THR A 316 -2.12 -31.20 -14.24
CA THR A 316 -3.53 -31.14 -14.66
C THR A 316 -3.68 -30.83 -16.15
N LEU A 317 -2.77 -30.02 -16.71
CA LEU A 317 -2.79 -29.64 -18.13
C LEU A 317 -2.19 -30.72 -19.08
N GLY A 318 -1.64 -31.81 -18.52
CA GLY A 318 -1.20 -32.98 -19.27
C GLY A 318 0.31 -33.07 -19.52
N ASP A 319 1.10 -32.11 -19.03
CA ASP A 319 2.56 -32.17 -19.06
C ASP A 319 3.10 -33.20 -18.05
N GLU A 320 4.20 -33.86 -18.43
CA GLU A 320 4.99 -34.74 -17.55
C GLU A 320 6.25 -33.99 -17.11
N ILE A 321 6.34 -33.66 -15.82
CA ILE A 321 7.47 -32.94 -15.23
C ILE A 321 8.25 -33.81 -14.24
N SER A 322 9.55 -33.56 -14.10
CA SER A 322 10.38 -34.24 -13.10
C SER A 322 10.36 -33.45 -11.79
N ILE A 323 10.01 -34.11 -10.69
CA ILE A 323 10.01 -33.52 -9.34
C ILE A 323 10.88 -34.35 -8.40
N ASP A 324 11.54 -33.68 -7.46
CA ASP A 324 12.34 -34.32 -6.40
C ASP A 324 11.42 -34.77 -5.24
N ALA A 325 10.73 -35.89 -5.45
CA ALA A 325 9.74 -36.40 -4.52
C ALA A 325 10.40 -37.23 -3.40
N PRO A 326 9.89 -37.15 -2.16
CA PRO A 326 10.33 -38.04 -1.09
C PRO A 326 9.76 -39.45 -1.35
N VAL A 327 10.60 -40.48 -1.25
CA VAL A 327 10.26 -41.88 -1.64
C VAL A 327 10.45 -42.89 -0.50
N ASP A 328 11.14 -42.51 0.56
CA ASP A 328 11.38 -43.36 1.74
C ASP A 328 11.80 -42.46 2.91
N GLY A 329 11.59 -42.94 4.15
CA GLY A 329 12.08 -42.31 5.37
C GLY A 329 10.99 -41.67 6.23
N ILE A 330 11.39 -40.71 7.07
CA ILE A 330 10.50 -40.05 8.03
C ILE A 330 10.52 -38.54 7.86
N VAL A 331 9.35 -37.93 8.00
CA VAL A 331 9.13 -36.50 8.05
C VAL A 331 8.67 -36.13 9.45
N VAL A 332 9.21 -35.04 9.98
CA VAL A 332 8.81 -34.47 11.26
C VAL A 332 7.53 -33.66 11.05
N ASP A 333 6.55 -33.86 11.93
CA ASP A 333 5.33 -33.07 11.95
C ASP A 333 5.58 -31.69 12.57
N ALA A 334 5.74 -30.67 11.71
CA ALA A 334 5.98 -29.31 12.15
C ALA A 334 4.79 -28.71 12.91
N SER A 335 3.57 -29.21 12.69
CA SER A 335 2.37 -28.67 13.33
C SER A 335 2.41 -28.90 14.84
N VAL A 336 2.95 -30.04 15.28
CA VAL A 336 3.08 -30.38 16.69
C VAL A 336 3.99 -29.39 17.42
N PHE A 337 5.07 -28.95 16.77
CA PHE A 337 5.94 -27.91 17.32
C PHE A 337 5.23 -26.56 17.39
N TYR A 338 4.57 -26.18 16.31
CA TYR A 338 3.85 -24.92 16.22
C TYR A 338 2.77 -24.81 17.31
N ASP A 339 1.86 -25.80 17.37
CA ASP A 339 0.77 -25.83 18.34
C ASP A 339 1.30 -25.86 19.78
N GLY A 340 2.27 -26.74 20.05
CA GLY A 340 2.83 -26.91 21.39
C GLY A 340 3.58 -25.69 21.90
N LEU A 341 4.40 -25.04 21.04
CA LEU A 341 5.13 -23.84 21.41
C LEU A 341 4.21 -22.62 21.53
N LYS A 342 3.24 -22.46 20.62
CA LYS A 342 2.23 -21.40 20.68
C LYS A 342 1.43 -21.50 21.98
N GLU A 343 0.89 -22.69 22.28
CA GLU A 343 0.14 -22.94 23.51
C GLU A 343 0.99 -22.67 24.76
N ALA A 344 2.26 -23.07 24.77
CA ALA A 344 3.17 -22.84 25.89
C ALA A 344 3.42 -21.35 26.14
N ILE A 345 3.64 -20.57 25.07
CA ILE A 345 3.88 -19.13 25.16
C ILE A 345 2.60 -18.40 25.61
N GLU A 346 1.45 -18.70 25.01
CA GLU A 346 0.17 -18.09 25.35
C GLU A 346 -0.24 -18.38 26.81
N ASN A 347 0.02 -19.60 27.28
CA ASN A 347 -0.25 -19.99 28.67
C ASN A 347 0.88 -19.64 29.65
N LYS A 348 1.99 -19.05 29.17
CA LYS A 348 3.17 -18.66 29.96
C LYS A 348 3.75 -19.82 30.76
N LYS A 349 3.92 -20.98 30.13
CA LYS A 349 4.43 -22.21 30.75
C LYS A 349 5.65 -22.74 30.02
N ASP A 350 6.53 -23.35 30.80
CA ASP A 350 7.64 -24.15 30.27
C ASP A 350 7.09 -25.37 29.51
N ALA A 351 7.74 -25.74 28.42
CA ALA A 351 7.34 -26.88 27.60
C ALA A 351 8.54 -27.46 26.84
N THR A 352 8.55 -28.79 26.72
CA THR A 352 9.41 -29.50 25.77
C THR A 352 8.50 -30.36 24.90
N ILE A 353 8.48 -30.08 23.60
CA ILE A 353 7.56 -30.73 22.68
C ILE A 353 8.25 -31.95 22.05
N ASP A 354 7.67 -33.14 22.25
CA ASP A 354 8.13 -34.35 21.59
C ASP A 354 7.76 -34.34 20.10
N ALA A 355 8.75 -34.55 19.24
CA ALA A 355 8.56 -34.63 17.80
C ALA A 355 7.71 -35.84 17.42
N VAL A 356 6.69 -35.59 16.59
CA VAL A 356 5.88 -36.63 15.94
C VAL A 356 6.42 -36.83 14.52
N TYR A 357 6.37 -38.08 14.05
CA TYR A 357 6.92 -38.48 12.76
C TYR A 357 5.88 -39.16 11.90
N HIS A 358 5.91 -38.85 10.61
CA HIS A 358 5.15 -39.54 9.56
C HIS A 358 6.11 -40.30 8.65
N THR A 359 5.75 -41.52 8.28
CA THR A 359 6.54 -42.32 7.33
C THR A 359 6.19 -41.94 5.90
N VAL A 360 7.21 -41.74 5.07
CA VAL A 360 7.05 -41.58 3.63
C VAL A 360 7.20 -42.92 2.94
N GLU A 361 6.29 -43.22 2.03
CA GLU A 361 6.34 -44.38 1.14
C GLU A 361 6.40 -43.92 -0.31
N ASP A 362 7.15 -44.64 -1.15
CA ASP A 362 7.11 -44.46 -2.60
C ASP A 362 5.73 -44.89 -3.12
N ASN A 363 4.91 -43.90 -3.45
CA ASN A 363 3.60 -44.07 -4.05
C ASN A 363 3.63 -44.04 -5.58
N SER A 364 4.82 -44.13 -6.20
CA SER A 364 4.92 -44.07 -7.66
C SER A 364 4.64 -45.41 -8.33
N THR A 365 3.95 -45.35 -9.48
CA THR A 365 3.78 -46.50 -10.39
C THR A 365 4.55 -46.21 -11.67
N ASN A 366 5.51 -47.08 -12.01
CA ASN A 366 6.42 -46.89 -13.16
C ASN A 366 7.14 -45.52 -13.13
N GLY A 367 7.47 -45.02 -11.94
CA GLY A 367 8.13 -43.73 -11.74
C GLY A 367 7.19 -42.51 -11.76
N ILE A 368 5.89 -42.70 -12.01
CA ILE A 368 4.88 -41.63 -11.96
C ILE A 368 4.28 -41.57 -10.56
N VAL A 369 4.38 -40.43 -9.88
CA VAL A 369 3.74 -40.18 -8.59
C VAL A 369 2.29 -39.72 -8.75
N ASP A 370 1.41 -40.11 -7.83
CA ASP A 370 0.01 -39.69 -7.81
C ASP A 370 -0.47 -39.14 -6.45
N PHE A 371 0.40 -39.13 -5.42
CA PHE A 371 0.06 -38.71 -4.06
C PHE A 371 -1.21 -39.35 -3.49
N LYS A 372 -1.52 -40.59 -3.93
CA LYS A 372 -2.76 -41.30 -3.61
C LYS A 372 -4.03 -40.47 -3.90
N GLY A 373 -3.95 -39.56 -4.87
CA GLY A 373 -5.04 -38.66 -5.27
C GLY A 373 -5.32 -37.49 -4.33
N ASN A 374 -4.42 -37.19 -3.37
CA ASN A 374 -4.59 -36.13 -2.37
C ASN A 374 -3.41 -35.15 -2.41
N TYR A 375 -3.55 -34.05 -3.15
CA TYR A 375 -2.50 -33.04 -3.32
C TYR A 375 -3.04 -31.71 -3.84
N CYS A 376 -2.27 -30.65 -3.62
CA CYS A 376 -2.43 -29.35 -4.28
C CYS A 376 -1.36 -29.22 -5.38
N GLU A 377 -1.77 -28.84 -6.58
CA GLU A 377 -0.89 -28.45 -7.67
C GLU A 377 -0.93 -26.92 -7.81
N VAL A 378 0.24 -26.28 -7.73
CA VAL A 378 0.41 -24.84 -7.93
C VAL A 378 1.18 -24.65 -9.23
N ASP A 379 0.46 -24.29 -10.29
CA ASP A 379 1.04 -23.95 -11.58
C ASP A 379 1.42 -22.47 -11.59
N LEU A 380 2.71 -22.21 -11.33
CA LEU A 380 3.25 -20.85 -11.28
C LEU A 380 3.32 -20.19 -12.67
N THR A 381 3.28 -20.98 -13.75
CA THR A 381 3.31 -20.44 -15.11
C THR A 381 1.95 -19.87 -15.49
N ASN A 382 0.91 -20.67 -15.26
CA ASN A 382 -0.47 -20.32 -15.58
C ASN A 382 -1.18 -19.56 -14.46
N GLN A 383 -0.50 -19.34 -13.32
CA GLN A 383 -1.03 -18.67 -12.13
C GLN A 383 -2.34 -19.28 -11.66
N HIS A 384 -2.30 -20.60 -11.46
CA HIS A 384 -3.48 -21.39 -11.20
C HIS A 384 -3.23 -22.47 -10.14
N VAL A 385 -4.24 -22.77 -9.33
CA VAL A 385 -4.19 -23.82 -8.32
C VAL A 385 -5.26 -24.87 -8.59
N TYR A 386 -4.84 -26.14 -8.56
CA TYR A 386 -5.73 -27.29 -8.58
C TYR A 386 -5.59 -28.06 -7.26
N VAL A 387 -6.70 -28.44 -6.64
CA VAL A 387 -6.69 -29.31 -5.45
C VAL A 387 -7.41 -30.60 -5.77
N TYR A 388 -6.73 -31.72 -5.53
CA TYR A 388 -7.27 -33.05 -5.67
C TYR A 388 -7.47 -33.69 -4.31
N LYS A 389 -8.66 -34.26 -4.10
CA LYS A 389 -9.02 -35.09 -2.95
C LYS A 389 -9.63 -36.39 -3.45
N ASP A 390 -9.10 -37.52 -3.01
CA ASP A 390 -9.52 -38.86 -3.48
C ASP A 390 -9.61 -38.96 -5.01
N TYR A 391 -8.59 -38.47 -5.70
CA TYR A 391 -8.48 -38.44 -7.18
C TYR A 391 -9.54 -37.56 -7.88
N LYS A 392 -10.26 -36.71 -7.15
CA LYS A 392 -11.23 -35.76 -7.71
C LYS A 392 -10.73 -34.33 -7.57
N LEU A 393 -10.85 -33.56 -8.64
CA LEU A 393 -10.63 -32.13 -8.62
C LEU A 393 -11.72 -31.45 -7.79
N VAL A 394 -11.33 -30.80 -6.69
CA VAL A 394 -12.23 -30.13 -5.73
C VAL A 394 -12.04 -28.61 -5.70
N VAL A 395 -10.90 -28.11 -6.15
CA VAL A 395 -10.63 -26.67 -6.36
C VAL A 395 -9.90 -26.51 -7.68
N ASP A 396 -10.31 -25.51 -8.45
CA ASP A 396 -9.78 -25.07 -9.75
C ASP A 396 -9.98 -23.54 -9.75
N THR A 397 -8.89 -22.79 -9.60
CA THR A 397 -8.95 -21.33 -9.44
C THR A 397 -7.69 -20.65 -9.92
N ASP A 398 -7.85 -19.49 -10.55
CA ASP A 398 -6.77 -18.55 -10.76
C ASP A 398 -6.30 -17.98 -9.41
N VAL A 399 -5.00 -17.71 -9.32
CA VAL A 399 -4.33 -17.20 -8.11
C VAL A 399 -3.34 -16.09 -8.45
N VAL A 400 -2.75 -15.47 -7.43
CA VAL A 400 -1.57 -14.61 -7.59
C VAL A 400 -0.48 -15.10 -6.66
N THR A 401 0.63 -15.57 -7.23
CA THR A 401 1.77 -16.09 -6.47
C THR A 401 2.78 -15.00 -6.16
N GLY A 402 3.92 -15.38 -5.57
CA GLY A 402 5.00 -14.47 -5.18
C GLY A 402 5.54 -13.58 -6.31
N CYS A 403 5.85 -12.33 -5.97
CA CYS A 403 6.28 -11.28 -6.90
C CYS A 403 7.68 -11.54 -7.46
N VAL A 404 7.80 -11.67 -8.78
CA VAL A 404 9.10 -11.92 -9.44
C VAL A 404 10.01 -10.70 -9.38
N ALA A 405 9.52 -9.52 -9.73
CA ALA A 405 10.31 -8.28 -9.79
C ALA A 405 10.93 -7.91 -8.43
N ASN A 406 10.26 -8.28 -7.35
CA ASN A 406 10.68 -7.97 -5.98
C ASN A 406 11.55 -9.06 -5.35
N GLY A 407 11.84 -10.14 -6.11
CA GLY A 407 12.60 -11.29 -5.63
C GLY A 407 11.83 -12.18 -4.64
N GLY A 408 10.54 -11.95 -4.46
CA GLY A 408 9.64 -12.68 -3.57
C GLY A 408 8.93 -13.84 -4.27
N THR A 409 9.56 -14.49 -5.25
CA THR A 409 8.93 -15.59 -6.01
C THR A 409 8.55 -16.75 -5.11
N THR A 410 7.38 -17.34 -5.33
CA THR A 410 7.04 -18.64 -4.74
C THR A 410 8.03 -19.70 -5.22
N PRO A 411 8.77 -20.38 -4.32
CA PRO A 411 9.73 -21.40 -4.72
C PRO A 411 9.03 -22.64 -5.32
N GLU A 412 9.62 -23.20 -6.37
CA GLU A 412 9.22 -24.52 -6.88
C GLU A 412 9.67 -25.62 -5.91
N GLY A 413 8.92 -26.72 -5.87
CA GLY A 413 9.27 -27.86 -5.04
C GLY A 413 8.07 -28.73 -4.66
N VAL A 414 8.38 -29.77 -3.90
CA VAL A 414 7.39 -30.67 -3.29
C VAL A 414 7.39 -30.39 -1.79
N TYR A 415 6.26 -29.88 -1.31
CA TYR A 415 6.03 -29.47 0.06
C TYR A 415 4.86 -30.24 0.67
N GLN A 416 4.58 -29.98 1.94
CA GLN A 416 3.39 -30.50 2.63
C GLN A 416 2.78 -29.38 3.48
N ILE A 417 1.45 -29.35 3.53
CA ILE A 417 0.73 -28.45 4.44
C ILE A 417 1.08 -28.82 5.88
N PHE A 418 1.42 -27.83 6.69
CA PHE A 418 1.83 -28.06 8.08
C PHE A 418 1.12 -27.17 9.11
N THR A 419 0.39 -26.13 8.69
CA THR A 419 -0.60 -25.46 9.55
C THR A 419 -1.93 -25.30 8.82
N HIS A 420 -3.00 -25.11 9.59
CA HIS A 420 -4.36 -25.08 9.08
C HIS A 420 -5.21 -24.08 9.89
N ASP A 421 -4.94 -22.81 9.71
CA ASP A 421 -5.39 -21.74 10.59
C ASP A 421 -6.64 -21.04 10.03
N LYS A 422 -7.63 -20.79 10.89
CA LYS A 422 -8.84 -20.04 10.56
C LYS A 422 -8.83 -18.70 11.30
N GLY A 423 -8.87 -17.60 10.55
CA GLY A 423 -8.93 -16.23 11.06
C GLY A 423 -7.67 -15.83 11.80
N ARG A 424 -6.70 -15.24 11.10
CA ARG A 424 -5.48 -14.71 11.72
C ARG A 424 -4.95 -13.52 10.95
N TYR A 425 -4.09 -12.75 11.60
CA TYR A 425 -3.25 -11.77 10.92
C TYR A 425 -1.96 -12.44 10.44
N LEU A 426 -1.63 -12.21 9.18
CA LEU A 426 -0.29 -12.44 8.64
C LEU A 426 0.50 -11.14 8.78
N ASN A 427 1.73 -11.23 9.26
CA ASN A 427 2.61 -10.13 9.59
C ASN A 427 3.95 -10.27 8.87
N GLY A 428 4.39 -9.19 8.25
CA GLY A 428 5.75 -9.04 7.80
C GLY A 428 6.38 -7.74 8.27
N PRO A 429 7.64 -7.47 7.89
CA PRO A 429 8.34 -6.25 8.29
C PRO A 429 7.63 -4.95 7.88
N THR A 430 6.74 -5.03 6.89
CA THR A 430 6.08 -3.89 6.23
C THR A 430 4.64 -4.19 5.81
N TRP A 431 4.01 -5.23 6.37
CA TRP A 431 2.63 -5.56 6.04
C TRP A 431 1.95 -6.30 7.20
N HIS A 432 0.64 -6.10 7.32
CA HIS A 432 -0.22 -6.71 8.33
C HIS A 432 -1.58 -6.93 7.66
N VAL A 433 -1.97 -8.18 7.47
CA VAL A 433 -3.13 -8.54 6.64
C VAL A 433 -3.96 -9.56 7.37
N TRP A 434 -5.25 -9.27 7.56
CA TRP A 434 -6.20 -10.26 8.01
C TRP A 434 -6.47 -11.29 6.91
N VAL A 435 -6.47 -12.56 7.27
CA VAL A 435 -6.88 -13.67 6.39
C VAL A 435 -7.88 -14.57 7.11
N HIS A 436 -8.89 -15.01 6.38
CA HIS A 436 -9.92 -15.90 6.89
C HIS A 436 -9.43 -17.35 6.95
N TYR A 437 -8.62 -17.74 5.98
CA TYR A 437 -8.08 -19.09 5.85
C TYR A 437 -6.60 -19.04 5.51
N PHE A 438 -5.77 -19.77 6.27
CA PHE A 438 -4.34 -19.90 5.99
C PHE A 438 -3.86 -21.34 6.11
N CYS A 439 -3.24 -21.86 5.04
CA CYS A 439 -2.63 -23.18 5.02
C CYS A 439 -1.15 -23.06 4.63
N ALA A 440 -0.26 -23.04 5.63
CA ALA A 440 1.18 -22.93 5.40
C ALA A 440 1.77 -24.24 4.87
N PHE A 441 2.69 -24.16 3.90
CA PHE A 441 3.39 -25.31 3.33
C PHE A 441 4.90 -25.14 3.17
N ASN A 442 5.46 -23.93 3.22
CA ASN A 442 6.91 -23.72 3.08
C ASN A 442 7.44 -22.48 3.82
N GLY A 443 8.01 -22.62 5.02
CA GLY A 443 8.78 -21.54 5.67
C GLY A 443 8.03 -20.20 5.78
N GLY A 444 6.75 -20.23 6.13
CA GLY A 444 5.86 -19.05 6.18
C GLY A 444 5.05 -18.78 4.91
N ILE A 445 5.38 -19.43 3.79
CA ILE A 445 4.56 -19.41 2.57
C ILE A 445 3.37 -20.37 2.75
N GLY A 446 2.17 -19.88 2.40
CA GLY A 446 0.94 -20.66 2.44
C GLY A 446 -0.10 -20.19 1.43
N PHE A 447 -1.20 -20.93 1.38
CA PHE A 447 -2.43 -20.51 0.71
C PHE A 447 -3.24 -19.60 1.62
N HIS A 448 -3.74 -18.48 1.11
CA HIS A 448 -4.73 -17.69 1.83
C HIS A 448 -5.63 -16.87 0.91
N ASP A 449 -6.78 -16.46 1.45
CA ASP A 449 -7.67 -15.50 0.80
C ASP A 449 -7.05 -14.10 0.70
N THR A 450 -7.51 -13.34 -0.29
CA THR A 450 -7.13 -11.94 -0.49
C THR A 450 -8.36 -11.13 -0.87
N THR A 451 -9.16 -10.75 0.12
CA THR A 451 -10.46 -10.07 -0.07
C THR A 451 -10.34 -8.67 -0.70
N TYR A 452 -9.20 -8.01 -0.56
CA TYR A 452 -8.92 -6.70 -1.15
C TYR A 452 -8.54 -6.77 -2.65
N ARG A 453 -8.35 -7.97 -3.22
CA ARG A 453 -8.01 -8.16 -4.64
C ARG A 453 -9.21 -8.71 -5.40
N SER A 454 -9.52 -8.10 -6.54
CA SER A 454 -10.57 -8.56 -7.46
C SER A 454 -10.07 -9.35 -8.67
N ASN A 455 -8.79 -9.17 -9.06
CA ASN A 455 -8.20 -9.81 -10.24
C ASN A 455 -7.11 -10.83 -9.86
N PHE A 456 -7.23 -12.03 -10.42
CA PHE A 456 -6.31 -13.17 -10.22
C PHE A 456 -5.82 -13.71 -11.56
N GLY A 457 -4.71 -14.46 -11.56
CA GLY A 457 -4.16 -15.09 -12.75
C GLY A 457 -3.25 -14.21 -13.60
N GLY A 458 -2.95 -14.69 -14.81
CA GLY A 458 -2.21 -13.96 -15.83
C GLY A 458 -0.78 -13.57 -15.42
N SER A 459 -0.35 -12.37 -15.80
CA SER A 459 1.01 -11.86 -15.55
C SER A 459 1.15 -11.01 -14.28
N ILE A 460 0.13 -11.00 -13.41
CA ILE A 460 0.11 -10.13 -12.23
C ILE A 460 1.30 -10.42 -11.30
N TYR A 461 1.62 -11.70 -11.08
CA TYR A 461 2.72 -12.11 -10.21
C TYR A 461 4.11 -11.61 -10.64
N LEU A 462 4.25 -11.12 -11.88
CA LEU A 462 5.52 -10.58 -12.34
C LEU A 462 5.91 -9.31 -11.58
N TYR A 463 4.94 -8.44 -11.31
CA TYR A 463 5.17 -7.08 -10.79
C TYR A 463 4.22 -6.66 -9.67
N GLY A 464 3.20 -7.46 -9.37
CA GLY A 464 2.18 -7.22 -8.34
C GLY A 464 1.81 -8.50 -7.60
N GLY A 465 2.78 -9.42 -7.48
CA GLY A 465 2.63 -10.67 -6.75
C GLY A 465 2.73 -10.51 -5.23
N SER A 466 2.55 -11.60 -4.50
CA SER A 466 2.67 -11.64 -3.04
C SER A 466 4.15 -11.64 -2.58
N HIS A 467 4.39 -11.78 -1.27
CA HIS A 467 5.74 -12.02 -0.72
C HIS A 467 6.18 -13.50 -0.79
N GLY A 468 5.43 -14.34 -1.49
CA GLY A 468 5.71 -15.77 -1.66
C GLY A 468 4.44 -16.63 -1.52
N CYS A 469 3.46 -16.18 -0.73
CA CYS A 469 2.16 -16.84 -0.55
C CYS A 469 1.36 -16.99 -1.85
N ILE A 470 0.38 -17.87 -1.81
CA ILE A 470 -0.57 -18.07 -2.89
C ILE A 470 -1.85 -17.31 -2.54
N ASN A 471 -2.04 -16.14 -3.14
CA ASN A 471 -3.21 -15.31 -2.93
C ASN A 471 -4.38 -15.87 -3.75
N MET A 472 -5.48 -16.18 -3.06
CA MET A 472 -6.64 -16.85 -3.64
C MET A 472 -7.91 -16.00 -3.47
N PRO A 473 -8.93 -16.18 -4.34
CA PRO A 473 -10.28 -15.75 -4.05
C PRO A 473 -10.79 -16.36 -2.74
N LEU A 474 -11.57 -15.61 -1.96
CA LEU A 474 -12.05 -16.04 -0.63
C LEU A 474 -12.75 -17.40 -0.66
N GLU A 475 -13.68 -17.59 -1.62
CA GLU A 475 -14.42 -18.85 -1.77
C GLU A 475 -13.49 -20.03 -2.10
N ALA A 476 -12.46 -19.81 -2.91
CA ALA A 476 -11.52 -20.85 -3.28
C ALA A 476 -10.56 -21.20 -2.14
N ALA A 477 -10.14 -20.21 -1.35
CA ALA A 477 -9.36 -20.44 -0.13
C ALA A 477 -10.16 -21.25 0.90
N GLU A 478 -11.44 -20.93 1.10
CA GLU A 478 -12.34 -21.71 1.95
C GLU A 478 -12.51 -23.15 1.42
N ALA A 479 -12.70 -23.32 0.11
CA ALA A 479 -12.83 -24.64 -0.50
C ALA A 479 -11.54 -25.46 -0.33
N LEU A 480 -10.36 -24.85 -0.51
CA LEU A 480 -9.07 -25.50 -0.26
C LEU A 480 -8.96 -25.91 1.21
N TYR A 481 -9.18 -24.98 2.14
CA TYR A 481 -9.13 -25.21 3.59
C TYR A 481 -10.02 -26.39 4.01
N ASN A 482 -11.24 -26.47 3.49
CA ASN A 482 -12.16 -27.56 3.85
C ASN A 482 -11.79 -28.93 3.24
N ASN A 483 -10.90 -28.96 2.24
CA ASN A 483 -10.57 -30.19 1.50
C ASN A 483 -9.17 -30.74 1.81
N VAL A 484 -8.26 -29.94 2.33
CA VAL A 484 -6.90 -30.35 2.67
C VAL A 484 -6.76 -30.69 4.15
N GLU A 485 -5.71 -31.45 4.47
CA GLU A 485 -5.32 -31.80 5.84
C GLU A 485 -3.82 -31.57 6.03
N ILE A 486 -3.35 -31.46 7.28
CA ILE A 486 -1.91 -31.45 7.59
C ILE A 486 -1.26 -32.70 6.96
N GLY A 487 -0.14 -32.51 6.27
CA GLY A 487 0.56 -33.53 5.50
C GLY A 487 0.16 -33.62 4.03
N THR A 488 -0.91 -32.95 3.58
CA THR A 488 -1.31 -32.89 2.17
C THR A 488 -0.17 -32.32 1.33
N TYR A 489 0.20 -33.02 0.26
CA TYR A 489 1.29 -32.59 -0.62
C TYR A 489 0.94 -31.33 -1.41
N VAL A 490 1.93 -30.46 -1.60
CA VAL A 490 1.84 -29.27 -2.44
C VAL A 490 2.96 -29.31 -3.46
N VAL A 491 2.62 -29.35 -4.75
CA VAL A 491 3.58 -29.38 -5.85
C VAL A 491 3.57 -28.01 -6.52
N CYS A 492 4.62 -27.22 -6.27
CA CYS A 492 4.83 -25.94 -6.94
C CYS A 492 5.74 -26.15 -8.15
N HIS A 493 5.29 -25.79 -9.34
CA HIS A 493 6.06 -25.97 -10.58
C HIS A 493 5.92 -24.81 -11.55
N GLY A 494 6.96 -24.61 -12.37
CA GLY A 494 6.97 -23.61 -13.44
C GLY A 494 7.23 -22.18 -12.98
N GLY A 495 6.61 -21.23 -13.69
CA GLY A 495 6.75 -19.79 -13.47
C GLY A 495 8.07 -19.23 -14.01
N VAL A 496 8.16 -17.90 -14.04
CA VAL A 496 9.41 -17.22 -14.38
C VAL A 496 10.22 -16.87 -13.13
N LYS A 497 11.55 -16.98 -13.25
CA LYS A 497 12.49 -16.65 -12.15
C LYS A 497 12.98 -15.20 -12.17
N TYR A 498 12.76 -14.52 -13.29
CA TYR A 498 13.26 -13.17 -13.52
C TYR A 498 12.34 -12.44 -14.49
N VAL A 499 12.13 -11.16 -14.20
CA VAL A 499 11.57 -10.18 -15.13
C VAL A 499 12.43 -8.92 -15.09
N ASP A 500 12.48 -8.21 -16.21
CA ASP A 500 13.17 -6.91 -16.25
C ASP A 500 12.44 -5.92 -15.33
N LYS A 501 13.18 -5.10 -14.59
CA LYS A 501 12.58 -4.05 -13.77
C LYS A 501 11.94 -2.98 -14.65
N LEU A 502 10.82 -2.44 -14.18
CA LEU A 502 10.08 -1.37 -14.85
C LEU A 502 10.90 -0.08 -14.86
N GLN A 503 10.77 0.74 -15.90
CA GLN A 503 11.45 2.02 -15.94
C GLN A 503 10.68 3.05 -15.13
N GLN A 504 11.37 3.84 -14.31
CA GLN A 504 10.73 4.94 -13.58
C GLN A 504 10.32 6.03 -14.57
N THR A 505 9.06 6.45 -14.49
CA THR A 505 8.59 7.63 -15.22
C THR A 505 8.81 8.87 -14.37
N TRP A 506 9.04 10.03 -14.99
CA TRP A 506 9.40 11.26 -14.27
C TRP A 506 8.39 12.37 -14.54
N SER A 507 8.06 13.09 -13.48
CA SER A 507 7.34 14.36 -13.52
C SER A 507 8.23 15.49 -12.99
N GLY A 508 7.83 16.74 -13.24
CA GLY A 508 8.55 17.92 -12.77
C GLY A 508 9.13 18.81 -13.87
N THR A 509 9.63 19.97 -13.43
CA THR A 509 10.11 21.04 -14.29
C THR A 509 11.53 20.75 -14.77
N ALA A 510 11.67 20.45 -16.06
CA ALA A 510 12.97 20.15 -16.67
C ALA A 510 13.92 21.36 -16.80
N SER A 511 13.44 22.60 -16.59
CA SER A 511 14.28 23.79 -16.70
C SER A 511 13.77 25.00 -15.91
N TYR A 512 14.67 25.63 -15.15
CA TYR A 512 14.42 26.85 -14.39
C TYR A 512 15.28 28.01 -14.90
N THR A 513 14.67 29.19 -15.03
CA THR A 513 15.38 30.45 -15.29
C THR A 513 15.25 31.37 -14.09
N VAL A 514 16.40 31.71 -13.48
CA VAL A 514 16.49 32.49 -12.24
C VAL A 514 17.56 33.56 -12.36
N LYS A 515 17.56 34.55 -11.46
CA LYS A 515 18.57 35.63 -11.48
C LYS A 515 19.70 35.33 -10.49
N GLU A 516 20.88 35.86 -10.75
CA GLU A 516 22.01 35.81 -9.82
C GLU A 516 21.58 36.40 -8.46
N GLY A 517 21.73 35.62 -7.37
CA GLY A 517 21.33 36.02 -6.03
C GLY A 517 19.84 35.86 -5.70
N SER A 518 19.04 35.22 -6.57
CA SER A 518 17.67 34.79 -6.21
C SER A 518 17.67 33.85 -5.00
N LYS A 519 16.55 33.87 -4.26
CA LYS A 519 16.33 32.92 -3.14
C LYS A 519 16.41 31.49 -3.65
N ALA A 520 16.84 30.59 -2.78
CA ALA A 520 16.84 29.17 -3.06
C ALA A 520 15.40 28.65 -3.27
N PHE A 521 15.24 27.60 -4.07
CA PHE A 521 13.96 26.99 -4.41
C PHE A 521 14.12 25.47 -4.49
N ALA A 522 13.06 24.73 -4.18
CA ALA A 522 13.03 23.27 -4.32
C ALA A 522 12.73 22.88 -5.78
N LEU A 523 13.31 21.78 -6.22
CA LEU A 523 12.89 21.09 -7.45
C LEU A 523 11.55 20.38 -7.20
N ASP A 524 10.73 20.28 -8.24
CA ASP A 524 9.47 19.53 -8.28
C ASP A 524 9.63 18.22 -9.08
N ALA A 525 10.87 17.73 -9.23
CA ALA A 525 11.17 16.48 -9.90
C ALA A 525 10.75 15.31 -9.02
N ASP A 526 9.94 14.41 -9.59
CA ASP A 526 9.37 13.27 -8.89
C ASP A 526 9.20 12.08 -9.85
N THR A 527 9.13 10.85 -9.32
CA THR A 527 8.92 9.65 -10.11
C THR A 527 7.46 9.19 -10.06
N THR A 528 6.79 9.14 -11.22
CA THR A 528 5.44 8.56 -11.36
C THR A 528 5.52 7.02 -11.31
N GLY A 529 4.61 6.40 -10.57
CA GLY A 529 4.62 4.96 -10.25
C GLY A 529 5.45 4.57 -9.01
N ASN A 530 6.28 5.49 -8.48
CA ASN A 530 7.04 5.34 -7.25
C ASN A 530 7.30 6.72 -6.63
N ALA A 531 6.28 7.35 -6.04
CA ALA A 531 6.37 8.70 -5.44
C ALA A 531 7.39 8.80 -4.28
N ASP A 532 7.91 7.67 -3.82
CA ASP A 532 8.73 7.55 -2.61
C ASP A 532 10.18 7.13 -2.91
N ALA A 533 10.60 7.10 -4.18
CA ALA A 533 11.96 6.74 -4.54
C ALA A 533 12.96 7.72 -3.89
N PRO A 534 13.96 7.26 -3.12
CA PRO A 534 14.93 8.17 -2.52
C PRO A 534 15.72 8.89 -3.62
N LEU A 535 15.44 10.19 -3.80
CA LEU A 535 16.08 11.03 -4.81
C LEU A 535 17.39 11.60 -4.31
N THR A 536 18.40 11.60 -5.19
CA THR A 536 19.70 12.23 -4.93
C THR A 536 20.02 13.27 -6.00
N TYR A 537 20.74 14.32 -5.60
CA TYR A 537 20.89 15.51 -6.46
C TYR A 537 22.36 15.87 -6.68
N LYS A 538 22.70 16.20 -7.93
CA LYS A 538 24.07 16.58 -8.29
C LYS A 538 24.11 17.72 -9.29
N SER A 539 24.78 18.81 -8.92
CA SER A 539 25.08 19.90 -9.84
C SER A 539 26.31 19.62 -10.69
N SER A 540 26.19 19.85 -12.01
CA SER A 540 27.31 19.78 -12.96
C SER A 540 28.28 20.97 -12.86
N ASP A 541 27.82 22.12 -12.34
CA ASP A 541 28.69 23.25 -12.00
C ASP A 541 28.21 23.98 -10.73
N LYS A 542 28.83 23.64 -9.59
CA LYS A 542 28.58 24.24 -8.27
C LYS A 542 28.91 25.73 -8.18
N LYS A 543 29.57 26.32 -9.18
CA LYS A 543 29.80 27.77 -9.27
C LYS A 543 28.60 28.51 -9.84
N VAL A 544 27.79 27.86 -10.67
CA VAL A 544 26.57 28.42 -11.27
C VAL A 544 25.38 28.23 -10.33
N ALA A 545 25.14 27.00 -9.87
CA ALA A 545 24.15 26.70 -8.83
C ALA A 545 24.55 25.46 -8.01
N THR A 546 24.22 25.44 -6.71
CA THR A 546 24.34 24.25 -5.86
C THR A 546 22.98 23.67 -5.55
N VAL A 547 22.92 22.39 -5.21
CA VAL A 547 21.71 21.68 -4.76
C VAL A 547 22.01 20.97 -3.44
N SER A 548 21.07 20.99 -2.49
CA SER A 548 21.16 20.28 -1.21
C SER A 548 20.78 18.79 -1.35
N ALA A 549 20.84 18.04 -0.25
CA ALA A 549 20.32 16.67 -0.21
C ALA A 549 18.79 16.62 -0.42
N ASP A 550 18.07 17.63 0.06
CA ASP A 550 16.61 17.74 -0.05
C ASP A 550 16.15 18.40 -1.37
N GLY A 551 16.98 18.40 -2.41
CA GLY A 551 16.62 18.95 -3.73
C GLY A 551 16.51 20.48 -3.81
N VAL A 552 17.00 21.22 -2.81
CA VAL A 552 16.91 22.69 -2.80
C VAL A 552 18.07 23.33 -3.57
N VAL A 553 17.75 24.00 -4.67
CA VAL A 553 18.71 24.69 -5.56
C VAL A 553 18.98 26.11 -5.08
N THR A 554 20.25 26.46 -4.94
CA THR A 554 20.74 27.81 -4.62
C THR A 554 21.51 28.38 -5.82
N PRO A 555 20.98 29.39 -6.53
CA PRO A 555 21.67 30.09 -7.62
C PRO A 555 22.86 30.91 -7.09
N LYS A 556 24.01 30.86 -7.77
CA LYS A 556 25.24 31.54 -7.34
C LYS A 556 25.78 32.56 -8.32
N LYS A 557 25.99 32.16 -9.57
CA LYS A 557 26.61 33.01 -10.59
C LYS A 557 25.91 32.83 -11.91
N ALA A 558 25.83 33.90 -12.69
CA ALA A 558 25.34 33.82 -14.05
C ALA A 558 26.04 32.72 -14.86
N GLY A 559 25.24 31.92 -15.57
CA GLY A 559 25.70 30.74 -16.27
C GLY A 559 24.58 29.72 -16.44
N THR A 560 24.92 28.54 -16.95
CA THR A 560 24.00 27.42 -17.09
C THR A 560 24.66 26.17 -16.54
N CYS A 561 23.94 25.45 -15.70
CA CYS A 561 24.35 24.15 -15.20
C CYS A 561 23.16 23.20 -15.20
N THR A 562 23.45 21.91 -15.13
CA THR A 562 22.45 20.83 -15.02
C THR A 562 22.48 20.31 -13.60
N ILE A 563 21.31 20.16 -13.00
CA ILE A 563 21.12 19.36 -11.79
C ILE A 563 20.61 18.00 -12.26
N THR A 564 21.39 16.94 -12.04
CA THR A 564 20.94 15.56 -12.20
C THR A 564 20.20 15.17 -10.93
N VAL A 565 18.93 14.81 -11.07
CA VAL A 565 18.10 14.15 -10.06
C VAL A 565 18.17 12.66 -10.36
N HIS A 566 18.69 11.87 -9.42
CA HIS A 566 18.89 10.44 -9.57
C HIS A 566 17.96 9.71 -8.60
N ALA A 567 17.05 8.92 -9.15
CA ALA A 567 16.24 7.97 -8.40
C ALA A 567 16.96 6.62 -8.41
N ALA A 568 17.26 6.10 -7.21
CA ALA A 568 17.87 4.78 -7.07
C ALA A 568 16.91 3.67 -7.53
N GLU A 569 17.45 2.47 -7.75
CA GLU A 569 16.63 1.28 -7.98
C GLU A 569 15.81 0.97 -6.72
N PHE A 570 14.49 0.79 -6.87
CA PHE A 570 13.60 0.49 -5.76
C PHE A 570 12.48 -0.45 -6.18
N ASP A 571 12.28 -1.51 -5.38
CA ASP A 571 11.26 -2.54 -5.59
C ASP A 571 11.27 -3.10 -7.04
N LYS A 572 10.15 -3.00 -7.76
CA LYS A 572 10.02 -3.41 -9.16
C LYS A 572 10.63 -2.46 -10.19
N TYR A 573 11.09 -1.27 -9.79
CA TYR A 573 11.55 -0.22 -10.69
C TYR A 573 13.09 -0.11 -10.74
N ALA A 574 13.61 0.14 -11.93
CA ALA A 574 15.02 0.36 -12.21
C ALA A 574 15.47 1.79 -11.87
N ALA A 575 16.74 1.96 -11.49
CA ALA A 575 17.32 3.29 -11.28
C ALA A 575 17.23 4.16 -12.55
N SER A 576 16.95 5.45 -12.38
CA SER A 576 16.85 6.40 -13.49
C SER A 576 17.36 7.79 -13.10
N ASP A 577 17.70 8.59 -14.10
CA ASP A 577 18.08 10.00 -13.96
C ASP A 577 17.07 10.92 -14.63
N PHE A 578 16.86 12.09 -14.04
CA PHE A 578 16.16 13.23 -14.62
C PHE A 578 17.06 14.47 -14.58
N GLU A 579 17.19 15.15 -15.71
CA GLU A 579 18.07 16.30 -15.84
C GLU A 579 17.29 17.61 -15.82
N VAL A 580 17.55 18.43 -14.80
CA VAL A 580 17.00 19.77 -14.66
C VAL A 580 18.03 20.82 -15.08
N THR A 581 17.70 21.65 -16.06
CA THR A 581 18.58 22.74 -16.49
C THR A 581 18.34 24.00 -15.65
N ILE A 582 19.39 24.58 -15.07
CA ILE A 582 19.34 25.83 -14.32
C ILE A 582 20.05 26.93 -15.10
N HIS A 583 19.28 27.91 -15.57
CA HIS A 583 19.78 29.12 -16.22
C HIS A 583 19.79 30.27 -15.20
N VAL A 584 20.98 30.68 -14.77
CA VAL A 584 21.16 31.84 -13.89
C VAL A 584 21.52 33.06 -14.75
N GLN A 585 20.69 34.10 -14.71
CA GLN A 585 20.87 35.33 -15.47
C GLN A 585 21.64 36.39 -14.66
N GLU A 586 22.49 37.18 -15.32
CA GLU A 586 23.21 38.31 -14.67
C GLU A 586 22.22 39.35 -14.10
N ASP A 587 22.53 39.90 -12.92
CA ASP A 587 21.80 41.06 -12.38
C ASP A 587 22.19 42.32 -13.18
N PRO A 588 21.23 43.03 -13.82
CA PRO A 588 21.48 44.26 -14.57
C PRO A 588 22.17 45.37 -13.76
N LYS A 589 22.14 45.30 -12.41
CA LYS A 589 22.67 46.36 -11.53
C LYS A 589 24.18 46.36 -11.32
N LYS A 590 24.92 45.30 -11.69
CA LYS A 590 26.41 45.26 -11.53
C LYS A 590 27.20 45.95 -12.65
N LYS A 591 26.57 46.49 -13.70
CA LYS A 591 27.26 47.11 -14.85
C LYS A 591 27.45 48.64 -14.78
N GLN A 592 27.24 49.29 -13.63
CA GLN A 592 27.45 50.75 -13.53
C GLN A 592 28.73 51.22 -12.83
N ASP A 593 29.48 50.36 -12.11
CA ASP A 593 30.62 50.86 -11.31
C ASP A 593 32.03 50.65 -11.91
N ASP A 594 32.22 49.82 -12.94
CA ASP A 594 33.57 49.47 -13.43
C ASP A 594 34.05 50.20 -14.71
N LYS A 595 33.33 51.25 -15.17
CA LYS A 595 33.76 52.05 -16.34
C LYS A 595 34.36 53.41 -15.96
N LYS A 596 35.40 53.41 -15.12
CA LYS A 596 36.35 54.52 -15.00
C LYS A 596 37.66 54.02 -14.39
N ASP A 597 38.50 53.35 -15.18
CA ASP A 597 39.87 53.83 -15.35
C ASP A 597 40.67 53.04 -16.39
N LYS A 598 41.54 53.78 -17.08
CA LYS A 598 42.74 53.33 -17.81
C LYS A 598 42.56 52.78 -19.22
N ASP A 599 42.45 53.77 -20.11
CA ASP A 599 43.19 53.81 -21.37
C ASP A 599 44.72 53.75 -21.10
N LYS A 600 45.44 52.81 -21.74
CA LYS A 600 46.77 52.99 -22.36
C LYS A 600 47.42 51.64 -22.76
N ASP A 601 47.41 51.44 -24.07
CA ASP A 601 48.59 51.23 -24.93
C ASP A 601 49.15 49.79 -25.12
N LYS A 602 49.24 49.46 -26.43
CA LYS A 602 50.12 48.52 -27.15
C LYS A 602 49.75 47.04 -27.30
N ASP A 603 49.04 46.78 -28.40
CA ASP A 603 49.58 46.25 -29.67
C ASP A 603 50.44 44.97 -29.61
N LYS A 604 49.90 43.85 -30.14
CA LYS A 604 50.43 43.11 -31.30
C LYS A 604 49.66 41.81 -31.60
N ASP A 605 49.03 41.83 -32.77
CA ASP A 605 49.06 40.81 -33.83
C ASP A 605 48.96 39.31 -33.46
N LYS A 606 47.81 38.70 -33.84
CA LYS A 606 47.75 37.54 -34.75
C LYS A 606 46.29 37.20 -35.08
N ASP A 607 45.87 37.59 -36.28
CA ASP A 607 44.76 36.96 -36.99
C ASP A 607 45.18 35.55 -37.44
N LYS A 608 44.18 34.68 -37.68
CA LYS A 608 44.20 33.26 -38.10
C LYS A 608 44.07 32.20 -37.00
N ASP A 609 42.86 32.08 -36.48
CA ASP A 609 41.98 30.94 -36.81
C ASP A 609 40.58 31.18 -36.21
N LYS A 610 39.64 31.73 -37.01
CA LYS A 610 38.22 31.74 -36.61
C LYS A 610 37.73 30.29 -36.64
N PRO A 611 37.19 29.73 -35.54
CA PRO A 611 36.60 28.41 -35.56
C PRO A 611 35.49 28.36 -36.63
N LYS A 612 35.53 27.38 -37.53
CA LYS A 612 34.40 27.12 -38.43
C LYS A 612 33.20 26.73 -37.57
N LEU A 613 32.18 27.61 -37.53
CA LEU A 613 30.91 27.34 -36.84
C LEU A 613 30.27 26.08 -37.41
N LYS A 614 29.82 25.18 -36.53
CA LYS A 614 29.11 23.95 -36.90
C LYS A 614 27.68 24.28 -37.36
N GLU A 615 27.06 23.42 -38.17
CA GLU A 615 25.65 23.60 -38.55
C GLU A 615 24.75 23.18 -37.37
N ALA A 616 23.76 24.01 -37.03
CA ALA A 616 22.74 23.64 -36.04
C ALA A 616 21.71 22.71 -36.69
N LYS A 617 21.26 21.69 -35.96
CA LYS A 617 20.20 20.75 -36.37
C LYS A 617 19.03 20.90 -35.41
N ILE A 618 17.85 21.09 -35.98
CA ILE A 618 16.58 21.21 -35.26
C ILE A 618 15.86 19.86 -35.38
N THR A 619 15.46 19.27 -34.26
CA THR A 619 14.64 18.05 -34.19
C THR A 619 13.30 18.43 -33.58
N VAL A 620 12.20 18.01 -34.20
CA VAL A 620 10.84 18.42 -33.85
C VAL A 620 9.94 17.20 -33.94
N SER A 621 9.09 16.99 -32.94
CA SER A 621 8.03 15.98 -33.04
C SER A 621 6.94 16.46 -34.01
N THR A 622 6.48 15.57 -34.87
CA THR A 622 5.55 15.93 -35.96
C THR A 622 4.13 15.42 -35.75
N ASP A 623 3.89 14.55 -34.78
CA ASP A 623 2.60 13.91 -34.59
C ASP A 623 2.17 14.01 -33.14
N TYR A 624 0.93 14.46 -32.92
CA TYR A 624 0.33 14.68 -31.61
C TYR A 624 -1.07 14.07 -31.59
N THR A 625 -1.45 13.49 -30.45
CA THR A 625 -2.83 13.05 -30.19
C THR A 625 -3.32 13.79 -28.97
N LEU A 626 -4.47 14.46 -29.07
CA LEU A 626 -5.05 15.28 -28.00
C LEU A 626 -6.53 14.95 -27.82
N ALA A 627 -7.01 14.97 -26.58
CA ALA A 627 -8.44 14.91 -26.31
C ALA A 627 -9.14 16.25 -26.63
N PRO A 628 -10.44 16.27 -26.97
CA PRO A 628 -11.17 17.51 -27.21
C PRO A 628 -11.01 18.53 -26.06
N GLY A 629 -10.55 19.75 -26.38
CA GLY A 629 -10.30 20.81 -25.41
C GLY A 629 -8.91 20.80 -24.76
N GLU A 630 -8.04 19.83 -25.08
CA GLU A 630 -6.67 19.81 -24.57
C GLU A 630 -5.71 20.75 -25.32
N SER A 631 -4.58 21.02 -24.67
CA SER A 631 -3.46 21.77 -25.24
C SER A 631 -2.12 21.13 -24.89
N THR A 632 -1.16 21.27 -25.79
CA THR A 632 0.23 20.84 -25.62
C THR A 632 1.18 21.90 -26.20
N VAL A 633 2.49 21.65 -26.16
CA VAL A 633 3.51 22.54 -26.73
C VAL A 633 4.42 21.74 -27.66
N ILE A 634 4.77 22.33 -28.80
CA ILE A 634 5.66 21.72 -29.77
C ILE A 634 7.03 21.45 -29.15
N SER A 635 7.42 20.19 -29.11
CA SER A 635 8.71 19.71 -28.62
C SER A 635 9.77 19.85 -29.71
N ALA A 636 10.31 21.06 -29.86
CA ALA A 636 11.45 21.36 -30.73
C ALA A 636 12.75 21.47 -29.92
N SER A 637 13.76 20.69 -30.27
CA SER A 637 15.11 20.77 -29.70
C SER A 637 16.14 21.17 -30.74
N VAL A 638 17.16 21.92 -30.32
CA VAL A 638 18.28 22.29 -31.19
C VAL A 638 19.57 21.87 -30.52
N ASN A 639 20.43 21.15 -31.25
CA ASN A 639 21.74 20.70 -30.76
C ASN A 639 22.69 21.84 -30.33
N SER A 640 22.36 23.09 -30.66
CA SER A 640 23.10 24.29 -30.25
C SER A 640 22.64 24.86 -28.90
N GLY A 641 21.49 24.41 -28.37
CA GLY A 641 20.85 24.97 -27.18
C GLY A 641 20.30 26.39 -27.38
N ALA A 642 20.29 26.92 -28.61
CA ALA A 642 19.74 28.24 -28.90
C ALA A 642 18.22 28.23 -28.83
N ALA A 643 17.64 29.31 -28.29
CA ALA A 643 16.19 29.53 -28.32
C ALA A 643 15.67 29.49 -29.75
N VAL A 644 14.49 28.89 -29.93
CA VAL A 644 13.80 28.80 -31.20
C VAL A 644 12.65 29.79 -31.27
N THR A 645 12.34 30.22 -32.48
CA THR A 645 11.15 31.03 -32.78
C THR A 645 10.29 30.30 -33.79
N TYR A 646 8.98 30.41 -33.63
CA TYR A 646 7.99 29.76 -34.47
C TYR A 646 7.35 30.77 -35.42
N THR A 647 7.24 30.39 -36.69
CA THR A 647 6.38 31.06 -37.67
C THR A 647 5.34 30.05 -38.11
N ILE A 648 4.08 30.35 -37.80
CA ILE A 648 2.96 29.43 -37.92
C ILE A 648 2.26 29.68 -39.26
N GLY A 649 1.99 28.61 -40.00
CA GLY A 649 1.14 28.63 -41.19
C GLY A 649 -0.35 28.63 -40.83
N THR A 650 -1.20 28.50 -41.85
CA THR A 650 -2.64 28.35 -41.64
C THR A 650 -2.97 26.88 -41.34
N PRO A 651 -3.66 26.56 -40.23
CA PRO A 651 -4.14 25.21 -39.94
C PRO A 651 -5.06 24.68 -41.05
N SER A 652 -5.06 23.37 -41.28
CA SER A 652 -5.95 22.74 -42.28
C SER A 652 -7.41 22.66 -41.81
N GLN A 653 -7.67 22.80 -40.51
CA GLN A 653 -8.99 22.78 -39.91
C GLN A 653 -9.16 23.96 -38.95
N SER A 654 -10.38 24.50 -38.86
CA SER A 654 -10.66 25.69 -38.05
C SER A 654 -10.64 25.45 -36.55
N TRP A 655 -10.76 24.19 -36.11
CA TRP A 655 -10.76 23.78 -34.71
C TRP A 655 -9.35 23.59 -34.11
N LEU A 656 -8.29 23.71 -34.94
CA LEU A 656 -6.90 23.61 -34.51
C LEU A 656 -6.28 25.01 -34.37
N HIS A 657 -5.80 25.34 -33.18
CA HIS A 657 -5.16 26.61 -32.86
C HIS A 657 -3.70 26.42 -32.47
N VAL A 658 -2.82 27.28 -32.96
CA VAL A 658 -1.39 27.25 -32.59
C VAL A 658 -0.91 28.65 -32.25
N GLY A 659 -0.28 28.79 -31.07
CA GLY A 659 0.27 30.03 -30.56
C GLY A 659 1.72 30.29 -31.01
N THR A 660 2.14 31.55 -31.03
CA THR A 660 3.50 31.96 -31.45
C THR A 660 4.61 31.51 -30.51
N ASP A 661 4.24 31.02 -29.33
CA ASP A 661 5.08 30.35 -28.35
C ASP A 661 5.24 28.83 -28.60
N GLY A 662 4.55 28.29 -29.61
CA GLY A 662 4.56 26.88 -29.96
C GLY A 662 3.47 26.06 -29.25
N SER A 663 2.54 26.70 -28.53
CA SER A 663 1.35 26.02 -28.00
C SER A 663 0.47 25.50 -29.14
N VAL A 664 -0.11 24.32 -28.97
CA VAL A 664 -1.05 23.67 -29.89
C VAL A 664 -2.27 23.27 -29.07
N SER A 665 -3.45 23.73 -29.46
CA SER A 665 -4.71 23.41 -28.78
C SER A 665 -5.80 23.08 -29.78
N ILE A 666 -6.72 22.20 -29.39
CA ILE A 666 -7.90 21.88 -30.19
C ILE A 666 -9.17 22.30 -29.45
N ASP A 667 -10.18 22.76 -30.19
CA ASP A 667 -11.45 23.17 -29.60
C ASP A 667 -12.15 21.99 -28.91
N ALA A 668 -12.96 22.29 -27.88
CA ALA A 668 -13.70 21.28 -27.11
C ALA A 668 -14.75 20.51 -27.94
N ASP A 669 -15.16 21.05 -29.07
CA ASP A 669 -16.08 20.44 -30.04
C ASP A 669 -15.36 19.81 -31.24
N ALA A 670 -14.03 19.64 -31.18
CA ALA A 670 -13.27 18.97 -32.23
C ALA A 670 -13.77 17.52 -32.43
N PRO A 671 -14.04 17.07 -33.67
CA PRO A 671 -14.62 15.75 -33.92
C PRO A 671 -13.65 14.61 -33.52
N PRO A 672 -14.03 13.67 -32.63
CA PRO A 672 -13.19 12.53 -32.28
C PRO A 672 -12.81 11.69 -33.50
N GLY A 673 -11.55 11.27 -33.58
CA GLY A 673 -11.02 10.48 -34.70
C GLY A 673 -10.63 11.30 -35.94
N GLU A 674 -10.91 12.61 -35.99
CA GLU A 674 -10.43 13.48 -37.08
C GLU A 674 -8.98 13.94 -36.89
N SER A 675 -8.38 14.41 -37.99
CA SER A 675 -7.00 14.89 -38.03
C SER A 675 -6.89 16.25 -38.70
N ALA A 676 -5.98 17.07 -38.19
CA ALA A 676 -5.61 18.35 -38.79
C ALA A 676 -4.10 18.45 -38.94
N THR A 677 -3.66 19.22 -39.93
CA THR A 677 -2.24 19.48 -40.18
C THR A 677 -1.95 20.96 -40.18
N ILE A 678 -0.72 21.33 -39.80
CA ILE A 678 -0.25 22.70 -39.84
C ILE A 678 1.23 22.76 -40.18
N SER A 679 1.60 23.66 -41.11
CA SER A 679 3.00 23.88 -41.44
C SER A 679 3.61 24.92 -40.50
N ILE A 680 4.74 24.57 -39.87
CA ILE A 680 5.43 25.45 -38.92
C ILE A 680 6.90 25.57 -39.31
N THR A 681 7.36 26.81 -39.42
CA THR A 681 8.77 27.12 -39.66
C THR A 681 9.44 27.51 -38.35
N ILE A 682 10.49 26.79 -38.00
CA ILE A 682 11.23 26.94 -36.74
C ILE A 682 12.61 27.48 -37.07
N LYS A 683 12.97 28.59 -36.43
CA LYS A 683 14.27 29.25 -36.61
C LYS A 683 15.05 29.27 -35.31
N SER A 684 16.30 28.81 -35.35
CA SER A 684 17.26 28.97 -34.26
C SER A 684 18.23 30.12 -34.54
N ALA A 685 18.57 30.88 -33.51
CA ALA A 685 19.56 31.95 -33.63
C ALA A 685 20.98 31.40 -33.78
N ALA A 686 21.87 32.16 -34.44
CA ALA A 686 23.29 31.82 -34.49
C ALA A 686 23.93 31.97 -33.10
N THR A 687 24.84 31.07 -32.75
CA THR A 687 25.62 31.12 -31.52
C THR A 687 27.10 31.29 -31.82
N ASN A 688 27.91 31.44 -30.78
CA ASN A 688 29.37 31.47 -30.90
C ASN A 688 30.00 30.15 -31.38
N LYS A 689 29.22 29.04 -31.45
CA LYS A 689 29.67 27.70 -31.88
C LYS A 689 28.90 27.14 -33.08
N TYR A 690 27.67 27.60 -33.31
CA TYR A 690 26.78 27.09 -34.36
C TYR A 690 26.19 28.21 -35.23
N LYS A 691 26.00 27.96 -36.52
CA LYS A 691 25.24 28.87 -37.39
C LYS A 691 23.75 28.80 -37.07
N ALA A 692 23.01 29.85 -37.41
CA ALA A 692 21.55 29.84 -37.35
C ALA A 692 21.01 28.74 -38.27
N ALA A 693 19.98 28.03 -37.82
CA ALA A 693 19.30 27.02 -38.63
C ALA A 693 17.82 27.37 -38.77
N THR A 694 17.22 26.93 -39.87
CA THR A 694 15.80 27.06 -40.13
C THR A 694 15.30 25.74 -40.68
N THR A 695 14.23 25.22 -40.11
CA THR A 695 13.55 24.03 -40.63
C THR A 695 12.06 24.30 -40.71
N THR A 696 11.39 23.75 -41.71
CA THR A 696 9.94 23.80 -41.84
C THR A 696 9.42 22.38 -41.79
N VAL A 697 8.49 22.12 -40.87
CA VAL A 697 7.87 20.81 -40.69
C VAL A 697 6.36 20.95 -40.78
N THR A 698 5.68 19.89 -41.20
CA THR A 698 4.24 19.77 -41.08
C THR A 698 3.96 18.95 -39.83
N ILE A 699 3.14 19.49 -38.95
CA ILE A 699 2.65 18.79 -37.76
C ILE A 699 1.27 18.23 -38.06
N THR A 700 1.00 17.00 -37.63
CA THR A 700 -0.29 16.33 -37.65
C THR A 700 -0.82 16.24 -36.23
N VAL A 701 -2.08 16.62 -36.01
CA VAL A 701 -2.77 16.49 -34.73
C VAL A 701 -4.00 15.62 -34.93
N MET A 702 -4.09 14.52 -34.18
CA MET A 702 -5.21 13.60 -34.12
C MET A 702 -6.09 13.90 -32.90
N VAL A 703 -7.40 13.93 -33.08
CA VAL A 703 -8.34 14.03 -31.96
C VAL A 703 -8.59 12.62 -31.41
N GLN A 704 -8.30 12.40 -30.12
CA GLN A 704 -8.46 11.11 -29.46
C GLN A 704 -9.92 10.64 -29.53
N GLU A 705 -10.13 9.35 -29.86
CA GLU A 705 -11.46 8.73 -29.77
C GLU A 705 -11.83 8.55 -28.29
N VAL A 706 -12.94 9.14 -27.88
CA VAL A 706 -13.52 8.89 -26.56
C VAL A 706 -14.32 7.59 -26.67
N ILE A 707 -13.72 6.48 -26.22
CA ILE A 707 -14.46 5.23 -26.03
C ILE A 707 -15.27 5.40 -24.74
N PRO A 708 -16.60 5.27 -24.78
CA PRO A 708 -17.47 5.45 -23.62
C PRO A 708 -17.22 4.42 -22.51
#